data_AF-A0A914K1R5-F1
#
_entry.id   AF-A0A914K1R5-F1
#
_cell.length_a   1.000
_cell.length_b   1.000
_cell.length_c   1.000
_cell.angle_alpha   90.00
_cell.angle_beta   90.00
_cell.angle_gamma   90.00
#
_symmetry.space_group_name_H-M   'P 1'
#
loop_
_entity.id
_entity.type
_entity.pdbx_description
1 polymer ?
#
loop_
_entity_poly.entity_id
_entity_poly.type
_entity_poly.pdbx_seq_one_letter_code
_entity_poly.pdbx_strand_id
1 'polypeptide(L)'
;MLLILSFVVLTNAAVLRPSNTNLNIFLNAPASNTQVELKSVKPYNNTKLYSTYRLPDGSYVVPVVTIADMDTASRENDTSWYSISYRGYFLSDYKIIWLSTHKYHFPLNNAGRGMELSDLKDFDGHLISPDDKTGVVFKLDNQVAIPWLINSDGNGEQTKLFKGEWLTVKDDELYLGGYGKEYTDAIGRFENNNPMWIKVISRFGEIRSENWEDRFKRLRASIGIEFPNYVIHESCQWSQIHRKWFFLPRKVSFQPYNENTDPMKGSNYLITADENFLNFEHIRIGQVHPTRGFSAFQFLPETNDTVIIALKTEEAPPLPLATYSMIFKIDGTILLDETKLSGNYKFEGIEFFNWNDEADLSIIDAKNKCAFEIPTRLIQTLSDYRQNTLKNKCEMIKAVNPRYISKQLLSSEESVPSKASSLFMQWGQFISHDMAHSTVHILSCMCEYSDICSPLFLDDKDSRKDELCMDFIRAVYKCSNKTKPRIQMNEATSFLDASMVYGTNHLLQKHFRQSEDNYLMKSTWAKGRNFPPIITSTQKLDTGDDRSDFFVGLAALHTIFIRYHNLLAKELRRLNPGWSNEVVFQETRKIVGAIVQVITYKEFLPVLLGRQYKQLIPPYQGYQVDVNPGIINEFVGAVYRLHGMIQGQYPLLNEHFRKIGDMKFVSGFTDLSELFKSGTDYLIRGLIATPTKMPQRFNPQLLENIFVDLVAVNIQRGRDHGLASYNSYRELCGLSKISSFEDWPEVKNQTAREKAKFLYSDDPNSIDLYVGGIIEDPIDDALIGPTFACLNALQFLRLRDGDR
;
A
#
# COMPACT_ATOMS: atom_id res chain seq x y z
N MET A 1 -75.79 13.74 -14.77
CA MET A 1 -74.47 13.40 -14.22
C MET A 1 -74.60 12.05 -13.53
N LEU A 2 -74.87 10.92 -14.20
CA LEU A 2 -74.26 10.27 -15.39
C LEU A 2 -72.81 9.84 -15.13
N LEU A 3 -72.38 8.58 -15.28
CA LEU A 3 -73.09 7.30 -15.50
C LEU A 3 -72.06 6.15 -15.32
N ILE A 4 -72.64 4.98 -15.08
CA ILE A 4 -72.16 3.61 -14.81
C ILE A 4 -71.41 2.98 -16.03
N LEU A 5 -70.73 1.83 -15.80
CA LEU A 5 -70.35 0.72 -16.72
C LEU A 5 -68.99 0.92 -17.44
N SER A 6 -68.09 -0.06 -17.63
CA SER A 6 -68.17 -1.53 -17.76
C SER A 6 -66.72 -2.10 -17.85
N PHE A 7 -66.38 -3.29 -17.31
CA PHE A 7 -66.42 -4.65 -17.95
C PHE A 7 -65.54 -4.78 -19.22
N VAL A 8 -64.82 -5.85 -19.60
CA VAL A 8 -64.56 -7.24 -19.14
C VAL A 8 -63.49 -7.84 -20.10
N VAL A 9 -62.50 -8.62 -19.64
CA VAL A 9 -62.31 -10.10 -19.73
C VAL A 9 -62.38 -10.74 -21.13
N LEU A 10 -61.41 -11.62 -21.45
CA LEU A 10 -61.52 -13.02 -21.95
C LEU A 10 -60.15 -13.48 -22.53
N THR A 11 -59.32 -14.22 -21.78
CA THR A 11 -59.17 -15.70 -21.77
C THR A 11 -59.25 -16.40 -23.14
N ASN A 12 -58.15 -17.09 -23.54
CA ASN A 12 -58.14 -18.55 -23.65
C ASN A 12 -56.74 -19.10 -23.92
N ALA A 13 -56.36 -20.08 -23.10
CA ALA A 13 -55.28 -21.02 -23.35
C ALA A 13 -55.79 -22.15 -24.27
N ALA A 14 -54.97 -22.63 -25.19
CA ALA A 14 -55.04 -24.00 -25.68
C ALA A 14 -53.67 -24.46 -26.20
N VAL A 15 -53.26 -25.61 -25.67
CA VAL A 15 -52.04 -26.40 -25.88
C VAL A 15 -51.99 -26.97 -27.29
N LEU A 16 -50.84 -26.89 -27.99
CA LEU A 16 -50.38 -27.89 -28.97
C LEU A 16 -48.84 -27.91 -29.08
N ARG A 17 -48.22 -29.01 -28.64
CA ARG A 17 -46.97 -29.57 -29.22
C ARG A 17 -47.39 -30.65 -30.24
N PRO A 18 -46.48 -31.26 -31.04
CA PRO A 18 -45.42 -30.72 -31.91
C PRO A 18 -45.59 -31.28 -33.36
N SER A 19 -44.91 -30.75 -34.38
CA SER A 19 -44.36 -31.56 -35.49
C SER A 19 -43.69 -30.74 -36.59
N ASN A 20 -42.59 -31.30 -37.09
CA ASN A 20 -41.94 -30.97 -38.36
C ASN A 20 -42.95 -30.95 -39.51
N THR A 21 -42.90 -29.95 -40.38
CA THR A 21 -42.77 -30.10 -41.85
C THR A 21 -42.87 -28.76 -42.57
N ASN A 22 -42.05 -28.61 -43.62
CA ASN A 22 -42.14 -27.56 -44.62
C ASN A 22 -43.52 -27.52 -45.29
N LEU A 23 -44.13 -26.34 -45.43
CA LEU A 23 -44.97 -26.03 -46.59
C LEU A 23 -45.10 -24.53 -46.84
N ASN A 24 -44.65 -24.11 -48.03
CA ASN A 24 -44.98 -22.84 -48.68
C ASN A 24 -46.46 -22.82 -49.05
N ILE A 25 -47.21 -21.77 -48.69
CA ILE A 25 -48.35 -21.28 -49.51
C ILE A 25 -48.41 -19.74 -49.46
N PHE A 26 -48.48 -19.16 -50.67
CA PHE A 26 -48.69 -17.76 -51.03
C PHE A 26 -50.02 -17.19 -50.52
N LEU A 27 -50.05 -15.88 -50.22
CA LEU A 27 -51.17 -15.00 -50.60
C LEU A 27 -50.71 -13.54 -50.73
N ASN A 28 -51.04 -12.95 -51.88
CA ASN A 28 -50.80 -11.56 -52.29
C ASN A 28 -51.60 -10.55 -51.44
N ALA A 29 -50.96 -9.48 -50.97
CA ALA A 29 -51.55 -8.16 -50.67
C ALA A 29 -50.44 -7.08 -50.67
N PRO A 30 -50.75 -5.81 -50.99
CA PRO A 30 -49.83 -4.90 -51.68
C PRO A 30 -48.75 -4.29 -50.78
N ALA A 31 -47.62 -3.97 -51.40
CA ALA A 31 -46.42 -3.42 -50.82
C ALA A 31 -46.67 -2.25 -49.85
N SER A 32 -46.56 -2.52 -48.55
CA SER A 32 -46.03 -1.54 -47.61
C SER A 32 -44.54 -1.84 -47.43
N ASN A 33 -43.69 -0.86 -47.74
CA ASN A 33 -42.26 -0.89 -47.43
C ASN A 33 -42.05 -0.91 -45.91
N THR A 34 -42.24 -2.06 -45.29
CA THR A 34 -41.72 -2.35 -43.96
C THR A 34 -40.51 -3.23 -44.16
N GLN A 35 -39.34 -2.59 -44.27
CA GLN A 35 -38.08 -3.27 -44.03
C GLN A 35 -38.14 -3.85 -42.62
N VAL A 36 -38.31 -5.16 -42.53
CA VAL A 36 -37.99 -5.89 -41.30
C VAL A 36 -36.47 -5.86 -41.20
N GLU A 37 -35.95 -4.87 -40.48
CA GLU A 37 -34.56 -4.90 -40.01
C GLU A 37 -34.40 -6.14 -39.12
N LEU A 38 -33.79 -7.18 -39.67
CA LEU A 38 -33.14 -8.21 -38.88
C LEU A 38 -32.05 -7.52 -38.06
N LYS A 39 -32.36 -7.13 -36.82
CA LYS A 39 -31.35 -6.65 -35.88
C LYS A 39 -30.27 -7.73 -35.78
N SER A 40 -29.08 -7.42 -36.26
CA SER A 40 -27.91 -8.27 -36.08
C SER A 40 -27.74 -8.48 -34.58
N VAL A 41 -27.91 -9.72 -34.11
CA VAL A 41 -27.63 -10.07 -32.72
C VAL A 41 -26.14 -9.80 -32.50
N LYS A 42 -25.81 -8.85 -31.61
CA LYS A 42 -24.42 -8.61 -31.23
C LYS A 42 -23.82 -9.94 -30.74
N PRO A 43 -22.59 -10.31 -31.08
CA PRO A 43 -21.96 -11.53 -30.57
C PRO A 43 -21.86 -11.49 -29.03
N TYR A 44 -21.70 -12.65 -28.38
CA TYR A 44 -21.40 -12.73 -26.95
C TYR A 44 -20.09 -12.00 -26.68
N ASN A 45 -20.06 -11.14 -25.66
CA ASN A 45 -18.84 -10.45 -25.30
C ASN A 45 -17.93 -11.40 -24.49
N ASN A 46 -17.07 -12.11 -25.20
CA ASN A 46 -16.03 -12.96 -24.61
C ASN A 46 -14.75 -12.17 -24.24
N THR A 47 -14.80 -10.84 -24.31
CA THR A 47 -13.68 -10.00 -23.88
C THR A 47 -13.55 -10.16 -22.38
N LYS A 48 -12.48 -10.85 -21.97
CA LYS A 48 -12.12 -10.99 -20.55
C LYS A 48 -12.07 -9.60 -19.93
N LEU A 49 -12.76 -9.42 -18.81
CA LEU A 49 -12.77 -8.15 -18.08
C LEU A 49 -11.50 -7.90 -17.27
N TYR A 50 -10.48 -8.75 -17.39
CA TYR A 50 -9.17 -8.56 -16.78
C TYR A 50 -8.07 -8.49 -17.84
N SER A 51 -7.02 -7.74 -17.52
CA SER A 51 -5.76 -7.73 -18.26
C SER A 51 -4.69 -8.43 -17.45
N THR A 52 -3.89 -9.28 -18.11
CA THR A 52 -2.68 -9.83 -17.51
C THR A 52 -1.51 -8.91 -17.83
N TYR A 53 -0.85 -8.41 -16.80
CA TYR A 53 0.28 -7.50 -16.91
C TYR A 53 1.56 -8.27 -16.69
N ARG A 54 2.41 -8.39 -17.72
CA ARG A 54 3.72 -9.03 -17.59
C ARG A 54 4.73 -8.03 -17.05
N LEU A 55 5.46 -8.42 -16.02
CA LEU A 55 6.57 -7.68 -15.46
C LEU A 55 7.87 -8.03 -16.23
N PRO A 56 8.89 -7.16 -16.23
CA PRO A 56 10.10 -7.37 -17.01
C PRO A 56 10.93 -8.60 -16.62
N ASP A 57 10.79 -9.12 -15.39
CA ASP A 57 11.40 -10.37 -14.92
C ASP A 57 10.69 -11.64 -15.45
N GLY A 58 9.64 -11.47 -16.26
CA GLY A 58 8.83 -12.54 -16.81
C GLY A 58 7.69 -13.01 -15.91
N SER A 59 7.62 -12.49 -14.67
CA SER A 59 6.46 -12.68 -13.79
C SER A 59 5.24 -11.94 -14.34
N TYR A 60 4.06 -12.28 -13.87
CA TYR A 60 2.82 -11.62 -14.32
C TYR A 60 1.90 -11.30 -13.16
N VAL A 61 1.02 -10.35 -13.41
CA VAL A 61 0.10 -9.81 -12.42
C VAL A 61 -1.29 -9.71 -13.02
N VAL A 62 -2.30 -10.07 -12.24
CA VAL A 62 -3.70 -10.02 -12.66
C VAL A 62 -4.58 -9.37 -11.58
N PRO A 63 -5.44 -8.40 -11.95
CA PRO A 63 -6.47 -7.85 -11.07
C PRO A 63 -7.42 -8.92 -10.55
N VAL A 64 -7.63 -8.94 -9.23
CA VAL A 64 -8.54 -9.85 -8.54
C VAL A 64 -9.45 -9.08 -7.60
N VAL A 65 -10.71 -9.50 -7.54
CA VAL A 65 -11.75 -8.93 -6.69
C VAL A 65 -12.42 -10.03 -5.87
N THR A 66 -12.85 -9.70 -4.66
CA THR A 66 -13.69 -10.56 -3.82
C THR A 66 -14.97 -9.84 -3.43
N ILE A 67 -15.99 -10.59 -3.03
CA ILE A 67 -17.23 -10.04 -2.47
C ILE A 67 -17.63 -10.80 -1.20
N ALA A 68 -18.16 -10.06 -0.23
CA ALA A 68 -18.55 -10.61 1.06
C ALA A 68 -20.06 -10.84 1.15
N ASP A 69 -20.42 -11.99 1.68
CA ASP A 69 -21.71 -12.15 2.35
C ASP A 69 -21.55 -11.61 3.77
N MET A 70 -22.31 -10.55 4.05
CA MET A 70 -22.22 -9.78 5.27
C MET A 70 -23.23 -10.25 6.33
N ASP A 71 -24.06 -11.26 6.02
CA ASP A 71 -25.14 -11.73 6.89
C ASP A 71 -25.94 -10.55 7.48
N THR A 72 -26.21 -10.56 8.78
CA THR A 72 -26.92 -9.50 9.49
C THR A 72 -26.15 -8.18 9.60
N ALA A 73 -24.83 -8.18 9.32
CA ALA A 73 -23.98 -6.98 9.34
C ALA A 73 -24.09 -6.14 8.05
N SER A 74 -24.84 -6.62 7.06
CA SER A 74 -25.13 -5.91 5.80
C SER A 74 -25.96 -4.63 5.99
N ARG A 75 -26.76 -4.53 7.06
CA ARG A 75 -27.63 -3.38 7.31
C ARG A 75 -26.82 -2.16 7.77
N GLU A 76 -26.83 -1.10 6.97
CA GLU A 76 -26.17 0.17 7.29
C GLU A 76 -27.10 1.13 8.04
N ASN A 77 -28.35 1.20 7.60
CA ASN A 77 -29.41 1.99 8.22
C ASN A 77 -30.78 1.36 7.91
N ASP A 78 -31.88 2.06 8.19
CA ASP A 78 -33.24 1.52 8.00
C ASP A 78 -33.63 1.31 6.52
N THR A 79 -32.87 1.87 5.58
CA THR A 79 -33.21 1.87 4.15
C THR A 79 -32.07 1.42 3.24
N SER A 80 -30.92 1.00 3.78
CA SER A 80 -29.71 0.69 3.01
C SER A 80 -28.98 -0.54 3.55
N TRP A 81 -28.66 -1.45 2.64
CA TRP A 81 -27.80 -2.61 2.87
C TRP A 81 -26.56 -2.51 1.98
N TYR A 82 -25.46 -3.11 2.41
CA TYR A 82 -24.23 -3.12 1.66
C TYR A 82 -23.45 -4.43 1.77
N SER A 83 -22.70 -4.72 0.71
CA SER A 83 -21.67 -5.76 0.68
C SER A 83 -20.29 -5.12 0.55
N ILE A 84 -19.28 -5.79 1.10
CA ILE A 84 -17.88 -5.36 1.05
C ILE A 84 -17.13 -6.17 -0.01
N SER A 85 -16.36 -5.48 -0.84
CA SER A 85 -15.46 -6.07 -1.82
C SER A 85 -14.01 -5.69 -1.53
N TYR A 86 -13.08 -6.64 -1.58
CA TYR A 86 -11.66 -6.31 -1.66
C TYR A 86 -11.22 -6.34 -3.11
N ARG A 87 -10.41 -5.35 -3.48
CA ARG A 87 -9.82 -5.23 -4.82
C ARG A 87 -8.30 -5.25 -4.69
N GLY A 88 -7.65 -6.07 -5.49
CA GLY A 88 -6.24 -6.36 -5.35
C GLY A 88 -5.59 -6.95 -6.59
N TYR A 89 -4.32 -7.27 -6.48
CA TYR A 89 -3.56 -7.92 -7.55
C TYR A 89 -3.07 -9.29 -7.11
N PHE A 90 -3.23 -10.28 -7.97
CA PHE A 90 -2.59 -11.58 -7.89
C PHE A 90 -1.26 -11.54 -8.64
N LEU A 91 -0.18 -11.98 -8.00
CA LEU A 91 1.16 -12.08 -8.56
C LEU A 91 1.48 -13.54 -8.89
N SER A 92 2.23 -13.78 -9.96
CA SER A 92 2.58 -15.13 -10.44
C SER A 92 3.47 -15.94 -9.48
N ASP A 93 3.98 -15.32 -8.39
CA ASP A 93 4.62 -16.01 -7.27
C ASP A 93 3.63 -16.46 -6.17
N TYR A 94 2.35 -16.57 -6.53
CA TYR A 94 1.24 -17.00 -5.68
C TYR A 94 0.95 -16.07 -4.50
N LYS A 95 1.19 -14.77 -4.66
CA LYS A 95 0.83 -13.75 -3.66
C LYS A 95 -0.35 -12.92 -4.11
N ILE A 96 -1.16 -12.47 -3.15
CA ILE A 96 -2.24 -11.51 -3.39
C ILE A 96 -1.93 -10.24 -2.59
N ILE A 97 -2.12 -9.09 -3.22
CA ILE A 97 -1.98 -7.77 -2.59
C ILE A 97 -3.34 -7.07 -2.69
N TRP A 98 -4.04 -6.98 -1.56
CA TRP A 98 -5.29 -6.21 -1.45
C TRP A 98 -4.98 -4.73 -1.30
N LEU A 99 -5.61 -3.89 -2.11
CA LEU A 99 -5.29 -2.47 -2.22
C LEU A 99 -6.36 -1.57 -1.62
N SER A 100 -7.61 -1.92 -1.89
CA SER A 100 -8.73 -1.10 -1.50
C SER A 100 -9.92 -1.96 -1.11
N THR A 101 -10.73 -1.38 -0.24
CA THR A 101 -12.02 -1.92 0.14
C THR A 101 -13.09 -1.08 -0.55
N HIS A 102 -14.06 -1.74 -1.15
CA HIS A 102 -15.18 -1.12 -1.84
C HIS A 102 -16.49 -1.56 -1.20
N LYS A 103 -17.50 -0.69 -1.23
CA LYS A 103 -18.85 -1.03 -0.77
C LYS A 103 -19.82 -0.92 -1.93
N TYR A 104 -20.68 -1.92 -2.07
CA TYR A 104 -21.82 -1.90 -2.98
C TYR A 104 -23.08 -1.75 -2.16
N HIS A 105 -23.95 -0.79 -2.51
CA HIS A 105 -25.15 -0.49 -1.75
C HIS A 105 -26.42 -0.80 -2.56
N PHE A 106 -27.45 -1.32 -1.88
CA PHE A 106 -28.78 -1.46 -2.47
C PHE A 106 -29.87 -1.43 -1.37
N PRO A 107 -31.06 -0.82 -1.63
CA PRO A 107 -32.09 -0.66 -0.60
C PRO A 107 -33.04 -1.86 -0.47
N LEU A 108 -33.10 -2.77 -1.45
CA LEU A 108 -34.01 -3.92 -1.37
C LEU A 108 -33.50 -4.92 -0.32
N ASN A 109 -34.42 -5.39 0.51
CA ASN A 109 -34.16 -6.42 1.51
C ASN A 109 -35.32 -7.40 1.57
N ASN A 110 -35.05 -8.58 2.11
CA ASN A 110 -36.03 -9.59 2.47
C ASN A 110 -35.90 -9.87 3.97
N ALA A 111 -36.98 -9.63 4.72
CA ALA A 111 -37.01 -9.75 6.18
C ALA A 111 -35.86 -8.99 6.90
N GLY A 112 -35.49 -7.80 6.40
CA GLY A 112 -34.44 -6.95 6.99
C GLY A 112 -33.01 -7.34 6.63
N ARG A 113 -32.82 -8.28 5.68
CA ARG A 113 -31.51 -8.74 5.18
C ARG A 113 -31.41 -8.54 3.67
N GLY A 114 -30.24 -8.16 3.16
CA GLY A 114 -29.98 -7.92 1.74
C GLY A 114 -28.51 -7.58 1.52
N MET A 115 -28.04 -7.61 0.27
CA MET A 115 -26.61 -7.49 -0.07
C MET A 115 -25.74 -8.59 0.58
N GLU A 116 -26.29 -9.80 0.69
CA GLU A 116 -25.58 -11.02 1.10
C GLU A 116 -25.11 -11.73 -0.17
N LEU A 117 -23.96 -11.26 -0.68
CA LEU A 117 -23.49 -11.63 -2.01
C LEU A 117 -22.61 -12.87 -1.99
N SER A 118 -23.06 -13.96 -2.62
CA SER A 118 -22.48 -15.31 -2.44
C SER A 118 -21.47 -15.76 -3.50
N ASP A 119 -21.35 -15.10 -4.67
CA ASP A 119 -20.29 -15.39 -5.64
C ASP A 119 -20.02 -14.22 -6.61
N LEU A 120 -18.96 -14.30 -7.41
CA LEU A 120 -18.62 -13.36 -8.47
C LEU A 120 -18.36 -14.05 -9.81
N LYS A 121 -18.88 -13.46 -10.89
CA LYS A 121 -18.59 -13.95 -12.24
C LYS A 121 -18.54 -12.86 -13.29
N ASP A 122 -17.56 -12.93 -14.19
CA ASP A 122 -17.59 -12.21 -15.46
C ASP A 122 -18.59 -12.89 -16.43
N PHE A 123 -19.63 -12.16 -16.84
CA PHE A 123 -20.62 -12.62 -17.80
C PHE A 123 -21.07 -11.52 -18.76
N ASP A 124 -20.88 -11.74 -20.07
CA ASP A 124 -21.20 -10.81 -21.17
C ASP A 124 -20.63 -9.39 -20.93
N GLY A 125 -19.42 -9.31 -20.36
CA GLY A 125 -18.73 -8.05 -20.07
C GLY A 125 -19.23 -7.32 -18.81
N HIS A 126 -19.91 -8.02 -17.91
CA HIS A 126 -20.34 -7.50 -16.62
C HIS A 126 -19.87 -8.37 -15.45
N LEU A 127 -19.48 -7.74 -14.35
CA LEU A 127 -19.25 -8.44 -13.08
C LEU A 127 -20.60 -8.70 -12.40
N ILE A 128 -20.94 -9.97 -12.20
CA ILE A 128 -22.23 -10.43 -11.70
C ILE A 128 -22.09 -11.02 -10.30
N SER A 129 -23.08 -10.78 -9.43
CA SER A 129 -23.15 -11.40 -8.12
C SER A 129 -24.61 -11.68 -7.70
N PRO A 130 -24.95 -12.87 -7.16
CA PRO A 130 -26.27 -13.17 -6.64
C PRO A 130 -26.37 -12.80 -5.16
N ASP A 131 -27.55 -12.35 -4.73
CA ASP A 131 -27.91 -12.13 -3.33
C ASP A 131 -28.73 -13.31 -2.80
N ASP A 132 -28.21 -13.97 -1.76
CA ASP A 132 -28.74 -15.21 -1.20
C ASP A 132 -30.06 -15.04 -0.40
N LYS A 133 -30.45 -13.79 -0.09
CA LYS A 133 -31.69 -13.44 0.62
C LYS A 133 -32.76 -12.85 -0.26
N THR A 134 -32.37 -11.98 -1.19
CA THR A 134 -33.32 -11.28 -2.06
C THR A 134 -33.54 -12.00 -3.38
N GLY A 135 -32.70 -13.01 -3.71
CA GLY A 135 -32.74 -13.72 -4.98
C GLY A 135 -32.41 -12.83 -6.19
N VAL A 136 -31.97 -11.60 -5.93
CA VAL A 136 -31.57 -10.65 -6.96
C VAL A 136 -30.20 -11.04 -7.49
N VAL A 137 -30.05 -11.00 -8.81
CA VAL A 137 -28.75 -11.03 -9.46
C VAL A 137 -28.39 -9.60 -9.82
N PHE A 138 -27.24 -9.14 -9.33
CA PHE A 138 -26.74 -7.79 -9.55
C PHE A 138 -25.65 -7.75 -10.61
N LYS A 139 -25.67 -6.69 -11.42
CA LYS A 139 -24.50 -6.22 -12.16
C LYS A 139 -23.77 -5.20 -11.29
N LEU A 140 -22.49 -5.43 -11.02
CA LEU A 140 -21.67 -4.58 -10.16
C LEU A 140 -20.86 -3.60 -11.03
N ASP A 141 -21.07 -2.30 -10.86
CA ASP A 141 -20.36 -1.23 -11.59
C ASP A 141 -20.08 -0.04 -10.67
N ASN A 142 -18.84 0.48 -10.65
CA ASN A 142 -18.44 1.76 -10.03
C ASN A 142 -19.24 2.23 -8.79
N GLN A 143 -19.29 1.39 -7.74
CA GLN A 143 -19.98 1.57 -6.43
C GLN A 143 -21.48 1.24 -6.37
N VAL A 144 -22.10 0.87 -7.49
CA VAL A 144 -23.54 0.60 -7.57
C VAL A 144 -23.79 -0.89 -7.85
N ALA A 145 -24.68 -1.48 -7.06
CA ALA A 145 -25.27 -2.77 -7.38
C ALA A 145 -26.53 -2.54 -8.22
N ILE A 146 -26.46 -2.85 -9.52
CA ILE A 146 -27.56 -2.67 -10.46
C ILE A 146 -28.39 -3.95 -10.48
N PRO A 147 -29.65 -3.95 -10.00
CA PRO A 147 -30.48 -5.14 -9.99
C PRO A 147 -30.79 -5.54 -11.44
N TRP A 148 -30.51 -6.79 -11.80
CA TRP A 148 -30.76 -7.29 -13.15
C TRP A 148 -31.98 -8.21 -13.19
N LEU A 149 -32.02 -9.24 -12.35
CA LEU A 149 -33.06 -10.27 -12.33
C LEU A 149 -33.41 -10.65 -10.90
N ILE A 150 -34.62 -11.15 -10.66
CA ILE A 150 -35.05 -11.72 -9.37
C ILE A 150 -35.48 -13.16 -9.61
N ASN A 151 -34.98 -14.08 -8.80
CA ASN A 151 -35.18 -15.52 -8.98
C ASN A 151 -36.04 -16.09 -7.85
N SER A 152 -37.11 -16.79 -8.21
CA SER A 152 -37.89 -17.62 -7.28
C SER A 152 -37.23 -18.98 -7.06
N ASP A 153 -37.40 -19.55 -5.86
CA ASP A 153 -36.83 -20.83 -5.47
C ASP A 153 -37.30 -22.01 -6.36
N GLY A 154 -36.60 -23.14 -6.31
CA GLY A 154 -37.00 -24.39 -6.97
C GLY A 154 -37.24 -24.25 -8.48
N ASN A 155 -38.40 -24.72 -8.95
CA ASN A 155 -38.81 -24.66 -10.36
C ASN A 155 -39.10 -23.24 -10.88
N GLY A 156 -39.06 -22.21 -10.02
CA GLY A 156 -39.38 -20.83 -10.38
C GLY A 156 -40.82 -20.40 -10.07
N GLU A 157 -41.63 -21.27 -9.48
CA GLU A 157 -43.02 -20.99 -9.10
C GLU A 157 -43.21 -20.88 -7.57
N GLN A 158 -42.11 -20.67 -6.84
CA GLN A 158 -42.11 -20.59 -5.38
C GLN A 158 -42.22 -19.13 -4.90
N THR A 159 -42.87 -18.93 -3.75
CA THR A 159 -42.94 -17.62 -3.08
C THR A 159 -41.63 -17.26 -2.38
N LYS A 160 -40.86 -18.27 -1.98
CA LYS A 160 -39.50 -18.11 -1.45
C LYS A 160 -38.55 -17.67 -2.57
N LEU A 161 -37.67 -16.75 -2.27
CA LEU A 161 -36.63 -16.27 -3.18
C LEU A 161 -35.48 -17.28 -3.24
N PHE A 162 -34.88 -17.41 -4.42
CA PHE A 162 -33.82 -18.39 -4.68
C PHE A 162 -32.55 -18.03 -3.93
N LYS A 163 -32.01 -18.98 -3.17
CA LYS A 163 -30.70 -18.86 -2.52
C LYS A 163 -29.62 -19.26 -3.52
N GLY A 164 -29.04 -18.26 -4.17
CA GLY A 164 -27.99 -18.45 -5.16
C GLY A 164 -26.61 -18.44 -4.52
N GLU A 165 -25.89 -19.56 -4.60
CA GLU A 165 -24.67 -19.81 -3.82
C GLU A 165 -23.41 -19.83 -4.68
N TRP A 166 -23.52 -20.14 -5.97
CA TRP A 166 -22.39 -20.19 -6.88
C TRP A 166 -22.80 -19.81 -8.30
N LEU A 167 -21.83 -19.27 -9.06
CA LEU A 167 -21.97 -18.86 -10.44
C LEU A 167 -20.91 -19.52 -11.32
N THR A 168 -21.32 -19.94 -12.52
CA THR A 168 -20.37 -20.28 -13.59
C THR A 168 -20.95 -20.01 -14.96
N VAL A 169 -20.10 -20.03 -15.99
CA VAL A 169 -20.51 -19.79 -17.38
C VAL A 169 -20.23 -21.04 -18.20
N LYS A 170 -21.25 -21.53 -18.91
CA LYS A 170 -21.14 -22.65 -19.84
C LYS A 170 -21.98 -22.33 -21.07
N ASP A 171 -21.39 -22.51 -22.25
CA ASP A 171 -22.05 -22.30 -23.54
C ASP A 171 -22.76 -20.93 -23.65
N ASP A 172 -22.07 -19.86 -23.23
CA ASP A 172 -22.54 -18.47 -23.21
C ASP A 172 -23.79 -18.20 -22.33
N GLU A 173 -24.20 -19.15 -21.49
CA GLU A 173 -25.24 -19.00 -20.48
C GLU A 173 -24.63 -18.92 -19.06
N LEU A 174 -25.25 -18.12 -18.19
CA LEU A 174 -24.89 -18.02 -16.79
C LEU A 174 -25.65 -19.07 -15.98
N TYR A 175 -24.93 -19.92 -15.27
CA TYR A 175 -25.47 -20.95 -14.40
C TYR A 175 -25.38 -20.45 -12.96
N LEU A 176 -26.54 -20.28 -12.32
CA LEU A 176 -26.70 -19.89 -10.93
C LEU A 176 -27.26 -21.06 -10.15
N GLY A 177 -26.47 -21.63 -9.24
CA GLY A 177 -26.89 -22.81 -8.48
C GLY A 177 -27.22 -22.53 -7.03
N GLY A 178 -28.09 -23.39 -6.48
CA GLY A 178 -28.32 -23.46 -5.04
C GLY A 178 -27.30 -24.36 -4.36
N TYR A 179 -27.46 -24.54 -3.04
CA TYR A 179 -26.49 -25.27 -2.22
C TYR A 179 -26.56 -26.80 -2.35
N GLY A 180 -27.48 -27.34 -3.16
CA GLY A 180 -27.39 -28.71 -3.68
C GLY A 180 -27.67 -29.85 -2.69
N LYS A 181 -28.33 -29.58 -1.56
CA LYS A 181 -28.87 -30.62 -0.66
C LYS A 181 -30.37 -30.49 -0.46
N GLU A 182 -30.98 -31.51 0.14
CA GLU A 182 -32.38 -31.48 0.53
C GLU A 182 -32.62 -30.33 1.52
N TYR A 183 -33.74 -29.62 1.34
CA TYR A 183 -34.21 -28.68 2.34
C TYR A 183 -34.69 -29.45 3.56
N THR A 184 -34.20 -29.06 4.73
CA THR A 184 -34.50 -29.73 5.99
C THR A 184 -34.78 -28.71 7.08
N ASP A 185 -35.55 -29.09 8.09
CA ASP A 185 -35.65 -28.34 9.33
C ASP A 185 -34.31 -28.30 10.10
N ALA A 186 -34.29 -27.58 11.23
CA ALA A 186 -33.09 -27.38 12.06
C ALA A 186 -32.46 -28.69 12.62
N ILE A 187 -33.20 -29.80 12.62
CA ILE A 187 -32.76 -31.12 13.09
C ILE A 187 -32.66 -32.18 11.98
N GLY A 188 -32.74 -31.75 10.72
CA GLY A 188 -32.45 -32.58 9.55
C GLY A 188 -33.64 -33.38 8.99
N ARG A 189 -34.88 -33.04 9.34
CA ARG A 189 -36.07 -33.67 8.74
C ARG A 189 -36.33 -33.07 7.36
N PHE A 190 -36.55 -33.95 6.38
CA PHE A 190 -36.82 -33.58 5.00
C PHE A 190 -38.08 -32.72 4.84
N GLU A 191 -37.99 -31.68 4.00
CA GLU A 191 -39.13 -30.85 3.60
C GLU A 191 -39.35 -30.82 2.08
N ASN A 192 -38.31 -30.51 1.29
CA ASN A 192 -38.40 -30.44 -0.18
C ASN A 192 -37.00 -30.49 -0.85
N ASN A 193 -36.96 -30.52 -2.18
CA ASN A 193 -35.73 -30.55 -2.99
C ASN A 193 -35.42 -29.22 -3.70
N ASN A 194 -36.07 -28.11 -3.34
CA ASN A 194 -35.92 -26.83 -4.05
C ASN A 194 -34.46 -26.35 -4.17
N PRO A 195 -33.58 -26.49 -3.15
CA PRO A 195 -32.18 -26.06 -3.25
C PRO A 195 -31.32 -26.87 -4.23
N MET A 196 -31.85 -27.96 -4.78
CA MET A 196 -31.20 -28.76 -5.83
C MET A 196 -31.60 -28.32 -7.24
N TRP A 197 -32.39 -27.24 -7.39
CA TRP A 197 -32.63 -26.61 -8.68
C TRP A 197 -31.55 -25.56 -8.97
N ILE A 198 -31.30 -25.30 -10.24
CA ILE A 198 -30.44 -24.20 -10.70
C ILE A 198 -31.21 -23.29 -11.64
N LYS A 199 -30.70 -22.08 -11.84
CA LYS A 199 -31.17 -21.12 -12.85
C LYS A 199 -30.13 -21.02 -13.95
N VAL A 200 -30.55 -21.26 -15.18
CA VAL A 200 -29.76 -21.00 -16.39
C VAL A 200 -30.28 -19.72 -17.01
N ILE A 201 -29.42 -18.73 -17.12
CA ILE A 201 -29.77 -17.36 -17.46
C ILE A 201 -29.09 -17.01 -18.78
N SER A 202 -29.90 -16.66 -19.79
CA SER A 202 -29.37 -16.18 -21.06
C SER A 202 -28.82 -14.77 -20.91
N ARG A 203 -27.94 -14.36 -21.83
CA ARG A 203 -27.44 -12.97 -21.90
C ARG A 203 -28.54 -11.90 -22.01
N PHE A 204 -29.74 -12.27 -22.46
CA PHE A 204 -30.89 -11.38 -22.56
C PHE A 204 -31.76 -11.37 -21.30
N GLY A 205 -31.37 -12.14 -20.27
CA GLY A 205 -32.07 -12.24 -19.00
C GLY A 205 -33.23 -13.22 -18.99
N GLU A 206 -33.28 -14.15 -19.95
CA GLU A 206 -34.27 -15.23 -19.93
C GLU A 206 -33.83 -16.28 -18.91
N ILE A 207 -34.74 -16.66 -18.01
CA ILE A 207 -34.44 -17.58 -16.90
C ILE A 207 -35.08 -18.94 -17.19
N ARG A 208 -34.27 -19.99 -17.16
CA ARG A 208 -34.70 -21.39 -17.21
C ARG A 208 -34.35 -22.08 -15.91
N SER A 209 -35.35 -22.58 -15.19
CA SER A 209 -35.12 -23.41 -13.99
C SER A 209 -34.85 -24.85 -14.42
N GLU A 210 -33.71 -25.41 -14.01
CA GLU A 210 -33.35 -26.80 -14.28
C GLU A 210 -33.28 -27.62 -12.99
N ASN A 211 -33.89 -28.81 -13.01
CA ASN A 211 -33.82 -29.74 -11.88
C ASN A 211 -32.48 -30.49 -11.91
N TRP A 212 -31.64 -30.25 -10.91
CA TRP A 212 -30.33 -30.88 -10.75
C TRP A 212 -30.30 -31.91 -9.61
N GLU A 213 -31.46 -32.32 -9.08
CA GLU A 213 -31.58 -33.28 -7.98
C GLU A 213 -30.73 -34.54 -8.19
N ASP A 214 -30.90 -35.21 -9.32
CA ASP A 214 -30.14 -36.43 -9.64
C ASP A 214 -28.63 -36.16 -9.81
N ARG A 215 -28.26 -34.98 -10.30
CA ARG A 215 -26.85 -34.59 -10.50
C ARG A 215 -26.16 -34.38 -9.15
N PHE A 216 -26.78 -33.61 -8.25
CA PHE A 216 -26.27 -33.41 -6.89
C PHE A 216 -26.23 -34.71 -6.10
N LYS A 217 -27.25 -35.56 -6.21
CA LYS A 217 -27.27 -36.89 -5.57
C LYS A 217 -26.10 -37.77 -6.03
N ARG A 218 -25.84 -37.84 -7.35
CA ARG A 218 -24.67 -38.58 -7.88
C ARG A 218 -23.34 -37.94 -7.46
N LEU A 219 -23.27 -36.61 -7.46
CA LEU A 219 -22.08 -35.88 -7.04
C LEU A 219 -21.69 -36.21 -5.59
N ARG A 220 -22.63 -36.16 -4.63
CA ARG A 220 -22.33 -36.56 -3.24
C ARG A 220 -22.08 -38.07 -3.08
N ALA A 221 -22.79 -38.91 -3.85
CA ALA A 221 -22.60 -40.36 -3.81
C ALA A 221 -21.17 -40.75 -4.28
N SER A 222 -20.57 -39.95 -5.17
CA SER A 222 -19.19 -40.17 -5.64
C SER A 222 -18.12 -40.13 -4.52
N ILE A 223 -18.43 -39.48 -3.38
CA ILE A 223 -17.58 -39.45 -2.18
C ILE A 223 -18.16 -40.30 -1.04
N GLY A 224 -19.11 -41.20 -1.35
CA GLY A 224 -19.70 -42.15 -0.40
C GLY A 224 -20.73 -41.54 0.55
N ILE A 225 -21.44 -40.49 0.14
CA ILE A 225 -22.43 -39.79 0.96
C ILE A 225 -23.81 -39.85 0.33
N GLU A 226 -24.80 -40.27 1.11
CA GLU A 226 -26.22 -40.29 0.74
C GLU A 226 -27.06 -39.68 1.87
N PHE A 227 -28.27 -39.21 1.53
CA PHE A 227 -29.22 -38.74 2.53
C PHE A 227 -29.49 -39.85 3.57
N PRO A 228 -29.52 -39.56 4.89
CA PRO A 228 -29.66 -38.25 5.53
C PRO A 228 -28.36 -37.44 5.71
N ASN A 229 -27.21 -37.99 5.33
CA ASN A 229 -25.95 -37.27 5.31
C ASN A 229 -25.92 -36.28 4.15
N TYR A 230 -25.04 -35.28 4.18
CA TYR A 230 -25.17 -34.15 3.26
C TYR A 230 -23.83 -33.53 2.86
N VAL A 231 -23.89 -32.86 1.71
CA VAL A 231 -22.83 -32.04 1.12
C VAL A 231 -23.48 -30.70 0.74
N ILE A 232 -22.85 -29.59 1.11
CA ILE A 232 -23.29 -28.22 0.76
C ILE A 232 -22.28 -27.63 -0.21
N HIS A 233 -22.78 -27.03 -1.29
CA HIS A 233 -21.97 -26.44 -2.35
C HIS A 233 -22.16 -24.93 -2.40
N GLU A 234 -21.07 -24.19 -2.20
CA GLU A 234 -21.00 -22.73 -2.41
C GLU A 234 -20.00 -22.37 -3.51
N SER A 235 -19.29 -23.36 -4.08
CA SER A 235 -18.34 -23.07 -5.14
C SER A 235 -18.30 -24.17 -6.20
N CYS A 236 -18.49 -23.73 -7.43
CA CYS A 236 -18.56 -24.58 -8.62
C CYS A 236 -18.08 -23.80 -9.85
N GLN A 237 -17.23 -24.41 -10.66
CA GLN A 237 -16.82 -23.84 -11.96
C GLN A 237 -16.88 -24.89 -13.07
N TRP A 238 -17.34 -24.47 -14.25
CA TRP A 238 -17.20 -25.22 -15.49
C TRP A 238 -15.87 -24.86 -16.16
N SER A 239 -15.07 -25.88 -16.51
CA SER A 239 -13.88 -25.69 -17.34
C SER A 239 -14.19 -26.04 -18.78
N GLN A 240 -14.14 -25.05 -19.67
CA GLN A 240 -14.26 -25.28 -21.12
C GLN A 240 -13.09 -26.10 -21.67
N ILE A 241 -11.91 -25.96 -21.06
CA ILE A 241 -10.67 -26.65 -21.47
C ILE A 241 -10.76 -28.14 -21.16
N HIS A 242 -11.19 -28.48 -19.94
CA HIS A 242 -11.28 -29.88 -19.51
C HIS A 242 -12.63 -30.53 -19.85
N ARG A 243 -13.64 -29.74 -20.24
CA ARG A 243 -15.04 -30.18 -20.41
C ARG A 243 -15.57 -30.93 -19.18
N LYS A 244 -15.24 -30.39 -18.01
CA LYS A 244 -15.56 -30.96 -16.70
C LYS A 244 -16.10 -29.88 -15.76
N TRP A 245 -16.97 -30.30 -14.86
CA TRP A 245 -17.41 -29.52 -13.70
C TRP A 245 -16.45 -29.74 -12.54
N PHE A 246 -16.12 -28.68 -11.82
CA PHE A 246 -15.26 -28.71 -10.63
C PHE A 246 -16.05 -28.16 -9.46
N PHE A 247 -16.14 -28.93 -8.38
CA PHE A 247 -16.82 -28.55 -7.14
C PHE A 247 -15.82 -28.59 -5.98
N LEU A 248 -15.81 -27.52 -5.21
CA LEU A 248 -15.16 -27.48 -3.90
C LEU A 248 -16.29 -27.31 -2.86
N PRO A 249 -16.80 -28.41 -2.28
CA PRO A 249 -17.91 -28.32 -1.34
C PRO A 249 -17.52 -27.50 -0.11
N ARG A 250 -18.45 -26.67 0.36
CA ARG A 250 -18.32 -25.93 1.60
C ARG A 250 -18.34 -26.87 2.79
N LYS A 251 -19.37 -27.71 2.86
CA LYS A 251 -19.58 -28.63 3.99
C LYS A 251 -19.74 -30.06 3.52
N VAL A 252 -19.18 -30.98 4.28
CA VAL A 252 -19.32 -32.43 4.09
C VAL A 252 -19.56 -33.07 5.44
N SER A 253 -20.71 -33.74 5.61
CA SER A 253 -21.08 -34.40 6.85
C SER A 253 -21.45 -35.85 6.61
N PHE A 254 -20.91 -36.75 7.44
CA PHE A 254 -21.30 -38.16 7.54
C PHE A 254 -22.38 -38.40 8.60
N GLN A 255 -23.03 -37.33 9.03
CA GLN A 255 -24.15 -37.33 9.97
C GLN A 255 -25.31 -36.50 9.40
N PRO A 256 -26.56 -36.78 9.81
CA PRO A 256 -27.71 -35.95 9.48
C PRO A 256 -27.50 -34.48 9.82
N TYR A 257 -28.18 -33.60 9.07
CA TYR A 257 -28.11 -32.16 9.30
C TYR A 257 -28.56 -31.79 10.71
N ASN A 258 -27.77 -30.93 11.36
CA ASN A 258 -28.09 -30.32 12.64
C ASN A 258 -27.44 -28.95 12.72
N GLU A 259 -28.25 -27.91 12.85
CA GLU A 259 -27.82 -26.51 12.79
C GLU A 259 -26.70 -26.15 13.79
N ASN A 260 -26.65 -26.81 14.95
CA ASN A 260 -25.61 -26.55 15.96
C ASN A 260 -24.25 -27.18 15.62
N THR A 261 -24.24 -28.25 14.83
CA THR A 261 -23.00 -28.96 14.46
C THR A 261 -22.52 -28.64 13.06
N ASP A 262 -23.39 -28.07 12.22
CA ASP A 262 -23.13 -27.71 10.84
C ASP A 262 -21.94 -26.75 10.65
N PRO A 263 -21.69 -25.75 11.54
CA PRO A 263 -20.50 -24.90 11.44
C PRO A 263 -19.17 -25.67 11.57
N MET A 264 -19.19 -26.91 12.05
CA MET A 264 -18.01 -27.78 12.22
C MET A 264 -17.84 -28.81 11.09
N LYS A 265 -18.55 -28.66 9.97
CA LYS A 265 -18.56 -29.61 8.84
C LYS A 265 -17.71 -29.15 7.64
N GLY A 266 -16.72 -28.30 7.87
CA GLY A 266 -15.79 -27.79 6.85
C GLY A 266 -15.16 -28.91 6.01
N SER A 267 -15.13 -28.70 4.69
CA SER A 267 -14.67 -29.67 3.70
C SER A 267 -13.31 -29.32 3.10
N ASN A 268 -12.64 -30.34 2.58
CA ASN A 268 -11.39 -30.21 1.82
C ASN A 268 -11.40 -31.03 0.51
N TYR A 269 -12.57 -31.42 0.02
CA TYR A 269 -12.68 -32.18 -1.23
C TYR A 269 -12.61 -31.26 -2.45
N LEU A 270 -11.94 -31.76 -3.49
CA LEU A 270 -12.18 -31.36 -4.87
C LEU A 270 -12.86 -32.52 -5.57
N ILE A 271 -14.08 -32.29 -6.08
CA ILE A 271 -14.86 -33.28 -6.84
C ILE A 271 -14.96 -32.77 -8.27
N THR A 272 -14.60 -33.60 -9.23
CA THR A 272 -14.78 -33.30 -10.65
C THR A 272 -15.78 -34.26 -11.27
N ALA A 273 -16.60 -33.74 -12.18
CA ALA A 273 -17.59 -34.52 -12.92
C ALA A 273 -17.45 -34.25 -14.41
N ASP A 274 -17.69 -35.26 -15.24
CA ASP A 274 -17.85 -35.04 -16.67
C ASP A 274 -19.11 -34.22 -16.97
N GLU A 275 -19.22 -33.72 -18.20
CA GLU A 275 -20.30 -32.82 -18.64
C GLU A 275 -21.71 -33.29 -18.27
N ASN A 276 -21.93 -34.61 -18.26
CA ASN A 276 -23.23 -35.25 -18.04
C ASN A 276 -23.42 -35.81 -16.62
N PHE A 277 -22.46 -35.60 -15.70
CA PHE A 277 -22.50 -36.15 -14.33
C PHE A 277 -22.68 -37.68 -14.30
N LEU A 278 -21.97 -38.38 -15.19
CA LEU A 278 -21.92 -39.84 -15.30
C LEU A 278 -20.63 -40.39 -14.68
N ASN A 279 -19.52 -39.67 -14.81
CA ASN A 279 -18.21 -40.07 -14.28
C ASN A 279 -17.70 -39.01 -13.30
N PHE A 280 -17.10 -39.46 -12.21
CA PHE A 280 -16.63 -38.61 -11.12
C PHE A 280 -15.22 -38.98 -10.69
N GLU A 281 -14.41 -37.98 -10.37
CA GLU A 281 -13.11 -38.12 -9.72
C GLU A 281 -13.10 -37.21 -8.50
N HIS A 282 -12.44 -37.61 -7.42
CA HIS A 282 -12.30 -36.74 -6.25
C HIS A 282 -10.94 -36.90 -5.59
N ILE A 283 -10.44 -35.81 -5.04
CA ILE A 283 -9.21 -35.74 -4.25
C ILE A 283 -9.42 -34.89 -3.01
N ARG A 284 -8.48 -34.96 -2.06
CA ARG A 284 -8.45 -34.10 -0.87
C ARG A 284 -7.33 -33.08 -0.99
N ILE A 285 -7.65 -31.83 -0.68
CA ILE A 285 -6.73 -30.70 -0.75
C ILE A 285 -6.31 -30.32 0.68
N GLY A 286 -5.02 -30.45 0.99
CA GLY A 286 -4.48 -30.06 2.30
C GLY A 286 -5.14 -30.74 3.49
N GLN A 287 -5.04 -30.09 4.66
CA GLN A 287 -5.62 -30.61 5.90
C GLN A 287 -7.10 -30.22 6.03
N VAL A 288 -7.88 -31.08 6.70
CA VAL A 288 -9.26 -30.77 7.04
C VAL A 288 -9.26 -29.87 8.28
N HIS A 289 -9.80 -28.67 8.14
CA HIS A 289 -10.14 -27.81 9.27
C HIS A 289 -11.66 -27.85 9.48
N PRO A 290 -12.17 -28.42 10.58
CA PRO A 290 -13.62 -28.61 10.77
C PRO A 290 -14.43 -27.32 10.67
N THR A 291 -13.85 -26.17 11.05
CA THR A 291 -14.50 -24.86 11.04
C THR A 291 -14.38 -24.14 9.69
N ARG A 292 -13.62 -24.68 8.72
CA ARG A 292 -13.30 -24.02 7.46
C ARG A 292 -13.67 -24.90 6.26
N GLY A 293 -14.49 -24.34 5.38
CA GLY A 293 -14.96 -24.97 4.15
C GLY A 293 -14.80 -24.03 2.96
N PHE A 294 -14.80 -24.56 1.75
CA PHE A 294 -14.66 -23.75 0.54
C PHE A 294 -15.90 -22.90 0.27
N SER A 295 -15.70 -21.59 0.08
CA SER A 295 -16.77 -20.64 -0.23
C SER A 295 -16.72 -20.17 -1.68
N ALA A 296 -15.54 -20.07 -2.30
CA ALA A 296 -15.39 -19.58 -3.67
C ALA A 296 -14.15 -20.19 -4.32
N PHE A 297 -14.11 -20.26 -5.65
CA PHE A 297 -12.83 -20.44 -6.36
C PHE A 297 -12.86 -19.97 -7.82
N GLN A 298 -11.67 -19.69 -8.34
CA GLN A 298 -11.41 -19.49 -9.76
C GLN A 298 -10.18 -20.27 -10.22
N PHE A 299 -10.18 -20.66 -11.49
CA PHE A 299 -8.98 -21.05 -12.22
C PHE A 299 -8.06 -19.85 -12.44
N LEU A 300 -6.77 -20.07 -12.22
CA LEU A 300 -5.77 -19.04 -12.43
C LEU A 300 -5.59 -18.78 -13.94
N PRO A 301 -5.63 -17.52 -14.40
CA PRO A 301 -5.37 -17.17 -15.79
C PRO A 301 -4.05 -17.73 -16.30
N GLU A 302 -4.02 -18.08 -17.58
CA GLU A 302 -2.85 -18.63 -18.28
C GLU A 302 -2.35 -20.01 -17.78
N THR A 303 -3.14 -20.70 -16.94
CA THR A 303 -2.77 -22.05 -16.44
C THR A 303 -3.53 -23.20 -17.09
N ASN A 304 -4.31 -22.92 -18.14
CA ASN A 304 -5.20 -23.90 -18.78
C ASN A 304 -6.10 -24.64 -17.78
N ASP A 305 -6.67 -23.91 -16.82
CA ASP A 305 -7.53 -24.42 -15.75
C ASP A 305 -6.88 -25.49 -14.83
N THR A 306 -5.54 -25.57 -14.81
CA THR A 306 -4.81 -26.55 -13.99
C THR A 306 -4.48 -26.05 -12.58
N VAL A 307 -4.55 -24.74 -12.33
CA VAL A 307 -4.29 -24.12 -11.02
C VAL A 307 -5.54 -23.40 -10.54
N ILE A 308 -5.89 -23.58 -9.27
CA ILE A 308 -7.05 -22.99 -8.61
C ILE A 308 -6.59 -22.06 -7.49
N ILE A 309 -7.19 -20.87 -7.44
CA ILE A 309 -7.23 -20.02 -6.25
C ILE A 309 -8.60 -20.20 -5.58
N ALA A 310 -8.62 -20.60 -4.32
CA ALA A 310 -9.84 -20.86 -3.56
C ALA A 310 -9.90 -20.03 -2.27
N LEU A 311 -11.13 -19.70 -1.87
CA LEU A 311 -11.45 -19.10 -0.58
C LEU A 311 -12.08 -20.16 0.33
N LYS A 312 -11.72 -20.10 1.62
CA LYS A 312 -12.39 -20.81 2.69
C LYS A 312 -12.83 -19.83 3.77
N THR A 313 -14.07 -19.95 4.22
CA THR A 313 -14.63 -19.10 5.29
C THR A 313 -14.75 -19.85 6.62
N GLU A 314 -14.72 -19.14 7.74
CA GLU A 314 -14.84 -19.67 9.10
C GLU A 314 -15.94 -18.93 9.84
N GLU A 315 -16.96 -19.68 10.30
CA GLU A 315 -18.19 -19.14 10.89
C GLU A 315 -18.58 -19.82 12.20
N ALA A 316 -17.73 -20.72 12.72
CA ALA A 316 -18.05 -21.52 13.90
C ALA A 316 -17.93 -20.69 15.19
N PRO A 317 -19.03 -20.41 15.92
CA PRO A 317 -18.94 -19.69 17.18
C PRO A 317 -18.12 -20.48 18.22
N PRO A 318 -17.36 -19.84 19.12
CA PRO A 318 -17.26 -18.38 19.35
C PRO A 318 -16.19 -17.68 18.49
N LEU A 319 -15.65 -18.34 17.45
CA LEU A 319 -14.61 -17.75 16.63
C LEU A 319 -15.17 -16.57 15.82
N PRO A 320 -14.38 -15.51 15.60
CA PRO A 320 -14.78 -14.43 14.71
C PRO A 320 -14.84 -14.94 13.27
N LEU A 321 -15.72 -14.31 12.47
CA LEU A 321 -15.75 -14.52 11.03
C LEU A 321 -14.35 -14.33 10.43
N ALA A 322 -13.95 -15.22 9.54
CA ALA A 322 -12.68 -15.11 8.82
C ALA A 322 -12.76 -15.73 7.44
N THR A 323 -11.92 -15.23 6.53
CA THR A 323 -11.68 -15.85 5.22
C THR A 323 -10.20 -16.19 5.09
N TYR A 324 -9.90 -17.31 4.46
CA TYR A 324 -8.57 -17.78 4.12
C TYR A 324 -8.50 -18.00 2.61
N SER A 325 -7.40 -17.63 1.96
CA SER A 325 -7.12 -18.01 0.58
C SER A 325 -6.10 -19.14 0.52
N MET A 326 -6.21 -19.99 -0.49
CA MET A 326 -5.24 -21.03 -0.78
C MET A 326 -5.11 -21.24 -2.29
N ILE A 327 -3.96 -21.74 -2.73
CA ILE A 327 -3.70 -21.99 -4.16
C ILE A 327 -3.15 -23.40 -4.32
N PHE A 328 -3.72 -24.16 -5.23
CA PHE A 328 -3.33 -25.55 -5.49
C PHE A 328 -3.62 -25.94 -6.94
N LYS A 329 -2.99 -27.01 -7.41
CA LYS A 329 -3.27 -27.62 -8.71
C LYS A 329 -4.46 -28.57 -8.64
N ILE A 330 -5.12 -28.80 -9.78
CA ILE A 330 -6.24 -29.75 -9.89
C ILE A 330 -5.86 -31.21 -9.51
N ASP A 331 -4.57 -31.53 -9.45
CA ASP A 331 -4.04 -32.82 -8.98
C ASP A 331 -3.86 -32.89 -7.44
N GLY A 332 -4.10 -31.79 -6.72
CA GLY A 332 -3.98 -31.69 -5.27
C GLY A 332 -2.69 -31.07 -4.76
N THR A 333 -1.73 -30.76 -5.63
CA THR A 333 -0.46 -30.12 -5.24
C THR A 333 -0.70 -28.71 -4.70
N ILE A 334 -0.36 -28.47 -3.42
CA ILE A 334 -0.50 -27.17 -2.77
C ILE A 334 0.65 -26.25 -3.20
N LEU A 335 0.30 -25.06 -3.68
CA LEU A 335 1.24 -24.00 -4.10
C LEU A 335 1.30 -22.87 -3.07
N LEU A 336 0.16 -22.55 -2.44
CA LEU A 336 0.05 -21.67 -1.29
C LEU A 336 -0.93 -22.30 -0.29
N ASP A 337 -0.46 -22.48 0.96
CA ASP A 337 -1.30 -22.99 2.05
C ASP A 337 -2.27 -21.90 2.58
N GLU A 338 -3.26 -22.31 3.37
CA GLU A 338 -4.33 -21.43 3.87
C GLU A 338 -3.77 -20.16 4.55
N THR A 339 -3.98 -19.02 3.90
CA THR A 339 -3.52 -17.71 4.36
C THR A 339 -4.73 -16.84 4.71
N LYS A 340 -4.83 -16.41 5.98
CA LYS A 340 -5.94 -15.57 6.44
C LYS A 340 -5.93 -14.21 5.75
N LEU A 341 -7.07 -13.80 5.19
CA LEU A 341 -7.30 -12.45 4.67
C LEU A 341 -7.48 -11.47 5.85
N SER A 342 -7.08 -10.22 5.66
CA SER A 342 -7.30 -9.16 6.65
C SER A 342 -8.81 -8.89 6.85
N GLY A 343 -9.19 -8.46 8.04
CA GLY A 343 -10.59 -8.25 8.40
C GLY A 343 -11.27 -9.52 8.93
N ASN A 344 -12.48 -9.34 9.46
CA ASN A 344 -13.31 -10.43 9.96
C ASN A 344 -14.57 -10.54 9.09
N TYR A 345 -14.37 -10.76 7.79
CA TYR A 345 -15.44 -10.86 6.78
C TYR A 345 -15.49 -12.27 6.18
N LYS A 346 -16.68 -12.66 5.73
CA LYS A 346 -16.98 -13.90 5.02
C LYS A 346 -17.02 -13.62 3.52
N PHE A 347 -15.89 -13.79 2.83
CA PHE A 347 -15.85 -13.63 1.38
C PHE A 347 -16.26 -14.93 0.67
N GLU A 348 -17.28 -14.83 -0.17
CA GLU A 348 -17.88 -15.97 -0.86
C GLU A 348 -17.76 -15.87 -2.39
N GLY A 349 -17.37 -14.72 -2.93
CA GLY A 349 -17.01 -14.62 -4.36
C GLY A 349 -15.56 -14.19 -4.58
N ILE A 350 -14.96 -14.70 -5.65
CA ILE A 350 -13.66 -14.28 -6.18
C ILE A 350 -13.67 -14.32 -7.71
N GLU A 351 -13.21 -13.25 -8.37
CA GLU A 351 -13.09 -13.21 -9.83
C GLU A 351 -11.92 -12.32 -10.27
N PHE A 352 -11.36 -12.58 -11.46
CA PHE A 352 -10.37 -11.71 -12.07
C PHE A 352 -11.06 -10.60 -12.86
N PHE A 353 -10.85 -9.34 -12.48
CA PHE A 353 -11.61 -8.20 -13.02
C PHE A 353 -10.84 -6.88 -12.91
N ASN A 354 -10.74 -6.13 -14.01
CA ASN A 354 -10.22 -4.76 -14.04
C ASN A 354 -11.27 -3.81 -13.45
N TRP A 355 -10.99 -3.22 -12.29
CA TRP A 355 -11.90 -2.24 -11.67
C TRP A 355 -11.57 -0.78 -12.02
N ASN A 356 -10.48 -0.54 -12.74
CA ASN A 356 -10.02 0.76 -13.25
C ASN A 356 -9.57 0.61 -14.72
N ASP A 357 -9.72 1.66 -15.53
CA ASP A 357 -9.29 1.69 -16.94
C ASP A 357 -7.75 1.61 -17.12
N GLU A 358 -6.99 1.91 -16.06
CA GLU A 358 -5.56 1.69 -15.98
C GLU A 358 -5.25 0.87 -14.73
N ALA A 359 -4.55 -0.26 -14.88
CA ALA A 359 -3.97 -0.92 -13.71
C ALA A 359 -2.94 0.02 -13.10
N ASP A 360 -3.18 0.43 -11.86
CA ASP A 360 -2.16 1.09 -11.06
C ASP A 360 -1.11 0.07 -10.63
N LEU A 361 -0.25 -0.32 -11.59
CA LEU A 361 0.86 -1.23 -11.40
C LEU A 361 1.95 -0.63 -10.50
N SER A 362 1.85 0.67 -10.12
CA SER A 362 2.73 1.24 -9.10
C SER A 362 2.58 0.53 -7.75
N ILE A 363 1.43 -0.14 -7.52
CA ILE A 363 1.09 -0.72 -6.23
C ILE A 363 1.59 -2.17 -6.07
N ILE A 364 1.85 -2.90 -7.17
CA ILE A 364 2.51 -4.22 -7.11
C ILE A 364 3.98 -4.07 -6.75
N ASP A 365 4.54 -2.93 -7.15
CA ASP A 365 5.86 -2.46 -6.81
C ASP A 365 5.92 -1.92 -5.35
N ALA A 366 4.76 -1.69 -4.72
CA ALA A 366 4.59 -1.01 -3.43
C ALA A 366 4.82 -1.87 -2.17
N LYS A 367 5.41 -3.06 -2.30
CA LYS A 367 6.06 -3.71 -1.14
C LYS A 367 7.45 -3.12 -0.83
N ASN A 368 7.98 -2.26 -1.72
CA ASN A 368 9.25 -1.54 -1.55
C ASN A 368 9.11 0.01 -1.68
N LYS A 369 7.88 0.56 -1.69
CA LYS A 369 7.60 1.95 -2.12
C LYS A 369 6.59 2.77 -1.28
N CYS A 370 5.96 2.24 -0.23
CA CYS A 370 5.02 2.98 0.62
C CYS A 370 5.69 3.78 1.76
N ALA A 371 5.01 4.81 2.24
CA ALA A 371 5.23 5.32 3.59
C ALA A 371 5.01 4.20 4.62
N PHE A 372 5.74 4.27 5.73
CA PHE A 372 5.83 3.25 6.81
C PHE A 372 6.56 1.96 6.42
N GLU A 373 7.59 2.07 5.57
CA GLU A 373 8.38 0.94 5.12
C GLU A 373 9.67 0.69 5.89
N ILE A 374 10.26 -0.48 5.65
CA ILE A 374 11.56 -0.87 6.19
C ILE A 374 12.66 -0.27 5.30
N PRO A 375 13.58 0.56 5.83
CA PRO A 375 14.76 0.96 5.09
C PRO A 375 15.55 -0.27 4.61
N THR A 376 15.98 -0.23 3.35
CA THR A 376 16.83 -1.30 2.79
C THR A 376 18.19 -1.27 3.50
N ARG A 377 18.83 -2.42 3.73
CA ARG A 377 20.19 -2.46 4.30
C ARG A 377 21.18 -2.86 3.22
N LEU A 378 22.28 -2.12 3.09
CA LEU A 378 23.37 -2.51 2.18
C LEU A 378 24.21 -3.64 2.75
N ILE A 379 24.43 -3.63 4.06
CA ILE A 379 25.17 -4.66 4.78
C ILE A 379 24.23 -5.29 5.81
N GLN A 380 24.05 -6.61 5.73
CA GLN A 380 23.22 -7.35 6.67
C GLN A 380 23.78 -7.19 8.08
N THR A 381 22.90 -6.94 9.06
CA THR A 381 23.31 -6.84 10.46
C THR A 381 24.03 -8.13 10.84
N LEU A 382 25.29 -8.00 11.29
CA LEU A 382 26.01 -9.11 11.91
C LEU A 382 25.10 -9.65 13.03
N SER A 383 24.77 -10.94 12.94
CA SER A 383 23.93 -11.66 13.90
C SER A 383 24.54 -11.75 15.29
N ASP A 384 25.76 -11.28 15.46
CA ASP A 384 26.41 -11.12 16.74
C ASP A 384 26.68 -9.63 17.00
N TYR A 385 26.55 -9.27 18.28
CA TYR A 385 27.15 -8.12 18.95
C TYR A 385 26.35 -6.87 19.34
N ARG A 386 25.20 -6.47 18.76
CA ARG A 386 24.64 -5.13 19.14
C ARG A 386 23.13 -4.96 19.34
N GLN A 387 22.24 -5.83 18.85
CA GLN A 387 20.83 -5.44 18.74
C GLN A 387 19.83 -6.12 19.68
N ASN A 388 20.02 -7.38 20.09
CA ASN A 388 18.99 -8.08 20.87
C ASN A 388 19.07 -7.82 22.38
N THR A 389 20.17 -7.24 22.85
CA THR A 389 20.35 -6.83 24.23
C THR A 389 21.35 -5.67 24.32
N LEU A 390 20.87 -4.43 24.42
CA LEU A 390 21.55 -3.39 25.20
C LEU A 390 21.49 -3.71 26.72
N LYS A 391 21.37 -5.01 27.10
CA LYS A 391 21.41 -5.49 28.48
C LYS A 391 22.83 -5.87 28.93
N ASN A 392 23.77 -6.11 28.01
CA ASN A 392 25.14 -6.40 28.40
C ASN A 392 25.86 -5.09 28.73
N LYS A 393 25.71 -4.66 30.00
CA LYS A 393 26.50 -3.58 30.62
C LYS A 393 28.00 -3.71 30.28
N CYS A 394 28.55 -4.90 30.09
CA CYS A 394 29.97 -5.13 29.83
C CYS A 394 30.50 -4.72 28.43
N GLU A 395 29.67 -4.61 27.38
CA GLU A 395 30.16 -4.30 26.02
C GLU A 395 29.90 -2.87 25.58
N MET A 396 28.85 -2.22 26.10
CA MET A 396 28.70 -0.76 26.00
C MET A 396 29.86 -0.02 26.67
N ILE A 397 30.53 -0.65 27.65
CA ILE A 397 31.72 -0.12 28.33
C ILE A 397 32.95 -0.05 27.38
N LYS A 398 32.96 -0.73 26.22
CA LYS A 398 34.06 -0.64 25.24
C LYS A 398 33.87 0.43 24.16
N ALA A 399 32.64 0.87 23.87
CA ALA A 399 32.38 1.86 22.83
C ALA A 399 32.46 3.28 23.41
N VAL A 400 33.27 4.15 22.83
CA VAL A 400 33.49 5.51 23.36
C VAL A 400 32.22 6.36 23.28
N ASN A 401 32.01 7.16 24.32
CA ASN A 401 30.85 8.01 24.48
C ASN A 401 30.71 8.99 23.28
N PRO A 402 29.56 9.02 22.58
CA PRO A 402 29.31 9.92 21.45
C PRO A 402 29.54 11.40 21.77
N ARG A 403 29.20 11.86 22.98
CA ARG A 403 29.42 13.23 23.44
C ARG A 403 30.91 13.56 23.51
N TYR A 404 31.71 12.60 23.95
CA TYR A 404 33.15 12.77 24.02
C TYR A 404 33.77 12.86 22.62
N ILE A 405 33.35 12.01 21.69
CA ILE A 405 33.78 12.07 20.28
C ILE A 405 33.38 13.42 19.65
N SER A 406 32.13 13.83 19.85
CA SER A 406 31.60 15.11 19.38
C SER A 406 32.50 16.29 19.78
N LYS A 407 32.81 16.42 21.08
CA LYS A 407 33.59 17.53 21.62
C LYS A 407 35.07 17.49 21.23
N GLN A 408 35.69 16.30 21.23
CA GLN A 408 37.13 16.19 21.03
C GLN A 408 37.53 16.23 19.54
N LEU A 409 36.69 15.68 18.66
CA LEU A 409 37.03 15.48 17.25
C LEU A 409 36.29 16.43 16.29
N LEU A 410 34.99 16.67 16.51
CA LEU A 410 34.12 17.31 15.50
C LEU A 410 33.77 18.77 15.81
N SER A 411 33.94 19.20 17.07
CA SER A 411 33.72 20.59 17.50
C SER A 411 34.82 21.54 17.02
N SER A 412 34.45 22.67 16.43
CA SER A 412 35.39 23.73 16.03
C SER A 412 34.72 25.09 15.89
N GLU A 413 35.34 26.12 16.47
CA GLU A 413 34.98 27.53 16.23
C GLU A 413 35.36 27.99 14.81
N GLU A 414 36.25 27.26 14.12
CA GLU A 414 36.64 27.60 12.76
C GLU A 414 35.52 27.26 11.77
N SER A 415 35.18 28.24 10.93
CA SER A 415 34.21 28.10 9.86
C SER A 415 34.91 28.11 8.52
N VAL A 416 34.91 26.96 7.83
CA VAL A 416 35.42 26.85 6.46
C VAL A 416 34.24 27.05 5.50
N PRO A 417 34.17 28.16 4.75
CA PRO A 417 33.10 28.39 3.80
C PRO A 417 33.31 27.51 2.56
N SER A 418 32.21 27.03 1.99
CA SER A 418 32.18 26.40 0.67
C SER A 418 31.87 27.43 -0.42
N LYS A 419 31.89 26.99 -1.68
CA LYS A 419 31.44 27.80 -2.83
C LYS A 419 29.92 27.87 -2.96
N ALA A 420 29.18 26.99 -2.29
CA ALA A 420 27.72 26.94 -2.36
C ALA A 420 27.09 27.91 -1.36
N SER A 421 25.88 28.41 -1.66
CA SER A 421 25.13 29.26 -0.73
C SER A 421 24.48 28.43 0.38
N SER A 422 24.03 29.07 1.46
CA SER A 422 23.33 28.43 2.57
C SER A 422 21.97 27.85 2.17
N LEU A 423 21.43 28.26 1.02
CA LEU A 423 20.26 27.63 0.43
C LEU A 423 20.55 26.16 0.04
N PHE A 424 21.80 25.79 -0.24
CA PHE A 424 22.21 24.41 -0.49
C PHE A 424 21.92 23.52 0.72
N MET A 425 22.36 23.93 1.91
CA MET A 425 22.08 23.21 3.16
C MET A 425 20.58 23.11 3.39
N GLN A 426 19.85 24.21 3.19
CA GLN A 426 18.41 24.23 3.40
C GLN A 426 17.65 23.32 2.43
N TRP A 427 18.07 23.26 1.16
CA TRP A 427 17.55 22.34 0.16
C TRP A 427 17.82 20.89 0.55
N GLY A 428 19.04 20.57 0.99
CA GLY A 428 19.40 19.25 1.48
C GLY A 428 18.48 18.78 2.61
N GLN A 429 18.18 19.65 3.57
CA GLN A 429 17.22 19.35 4.64
C GLN A 429 15.80 19.15 4.11
N PHE A 430 15.33 20.03 3.22
CA PHE A 430 13.99 19.95 2.64
C PHE A 430 13.75 18.65 1.88
N ILE A 431 14.75 18.21 1.09
CA ILE A 431 14.73 16.94 0.38
C ILE A 431 14.85 15.74 1.33
N SER A 432 15.63 15.86 2.40
CA SER A 432 15.69 14.79 3.41
C SER A 432 14.32 14.50 4.03
N HIS A 433 13.46 15.51 4.13
CA HIS A 433 12.12 15.37 4.69
C HIS A 433 11.11 14.79 3.69
N ASP A 434 11.38 14.90 2.39
CA ASP A 434 10.65 14.19 1.34
C ASP A 434 10.94 12.69 1.39
N MET A 435 12.21 12.33 1.61
CA MET A 435 12.68 10.95 1.49
C MET A 435 12.52 10.12 2.76
N ALA A 436 12.68 10.74 3.94
CA ALA A 436 12.85 9.99 5.18
C ALA A 436 12.21 10.65 6.40
N HIS A 437 11.45 9.85 7.16
CA HIS A 437 10.93 10.18 8.48
C HIS A 437 11.07 8.99 9.45
N SER A 438 11.93 9.12 10.46
CA SER A 438 12.10 8.10 11.50
C SER A 438 11.33 8.48 12.75
N THR A 439 10.28 7.74 13.07
CA THR A 439 9.47 7.95 14.28
C THR A 439 10.28 7.69 15.54
N VAL A 440 10.07 8.54 16.54
CA VAL A 440 10.50 8.30 17.92
C VAL A 440 9.28 8.39 18.83
N HIS A 441 9.28 7.64 19.93
CA HIS A 441 8.21 7.78 20.92
C HIS A 441 8.26 9.16 21.59
N ILE A 442 7.11 9.72 21.94
CA ILE A 442 7.03 10.98 22.70
C ILE A 442 7.12 10.64 24.19
N LEU A 443 8.34 10.42 24.69
CA LEU A 443 8.60 10.08 26.10
C LEU A 443 9.96 10.66 26.54
N SER A 444 10.09 11.09 27.80
CA SER A 444 11.42 11.36 28.37
C SER A 444 12.05 10.05 28.85
N CYS A 445 13.36 9.92 28.69
CA CYS A 445 14.10 8.73 29.11
C CYS A 445 14.57 8.79 30.57
N MET A 446 14.56 9.97 31.20
CA MET A 446 14.96 10.18 32.59
C MET A 446 16.30 9.50 32.94
N CYS A 447 17.24 9.46 31.99
CA CYS A 447 18.52 8.77 32.13
C CYS A 447 18.44 7.26 32.44
N GLU A 448 17.36 6.57 32.08
CA GLU A 448 17.23 5.12 32.24
C GLU A 448 17.33 4.38 30.91
N TYR A 449 18.04 3.24 30.91
CA TYR A 449 18.08 2.32 29.77
C TYR A 449 16.81 1.48 29.71
N SER A 450 16.21 1.39 28.53
CA SER A 450 15.06 0.52 28.25
C SER A 450 15.06 0.03 26.80
N ASP A 451 14.02 -0.68 26.37
CA ASP A 451 13.89 -1.05 24.96
C ASP A 451 13.67 0.17 24.03
N ILE A 452 13.18 1.26 24.61
CA ILE A 452 12.86 2.52 23.93
C ILE A 452 13.92 3.60 24.20
N CYS A 453 14.66 3.51 25.30
CA CYS A 453 15.61 4.54 25.74
C CYS A 453 17.07 4.07 25.75
N SER A 454 17.96 4.92 25.24
CA SER A 454 19.41 4.72 25.26
C SER A 454 20.14 6.03 25.58
N PRO A 455 19.98 6.57 26.79
CA PRO A 455 20.53 7.88 27.17
C PRO A 455 22.04 7.98 26.99
N LEU A 456 22.50 9.20 26.77
CA LEU A 456 23.91 9.57 26.61
C LEU A 456 24.41 10.18 27.92
N PHE A 457 25.04 9.36 28.76
CA PHE A 457 25.60 9.82 30.04
C PHE A 457 26.71 10.86 29.81
N LEU A 458 26.77 11.86 30.68
CA LEU A 458 27.77 12.91 30.62
C LEU A 458 28.94 12.57 31.56
N ASP A 459 30.15 12.99 31.18
CA ASP A 459 31.34 12.90 32.04
C ASP A 459 31.29 14.05 33.07
N ASP A 460 31.84 13.83 34.27
CA ASP A 460 32.01 14.86 35.32
C ASP A 460 32.72 16.13 34.81
N LYS A 461 33.52 16.00 33.76
CA LYS A 461 34.23 17.11 33.10
C LYS A 461 33.44 17.80 31.98
N ASP A 462 32.20 17.39 31.68
CA ASP A 462 31.39 18.02 30.65
C ASP A 462 31.01 19.47 31.04
N SER A 463 30.66 20.27 30.03
CA SER A 463 30.19 21.65 30.20
C SER A 463 28.80 21.69 30.82
N ARG A 464 27.98 20.64 30.62
CA ARG A 464 26.62 20.49 31.15
C ARG A 464 26.61 19.80 32.52
N LYS A 465 27.33 20.36 33.49
CA LYS A 465 27.58 19.73 34.80
C LYS A 465 26.33 19.46 35.64
N ASP A 466 25.25 20.18 35.36
CA ASP A 466 23.98 20.04 36.08
C ASP A 466 23.08 18.93 35.49
N GLU A 467 23.49 18.31 34.37
CA GLU A 467 22.79 17.22 33.70
C GLU A 467 23.55 15.89 33.91
N LEU A 468 22.84 14.82 34.30
CA LEU A 468 23.42 13.48 34.40
C LEU A 468 23.62 12.82 33.02
N CYS A 469 22.67 13.05 32.11
CA CYS A 469 22.69 12.51 30.77
C CYS A 469 21.90 13.41 29.82
N MET A 470 22.11 13.23 28.51
CA MET A 470 21.18 13.68 27.49
C MET A 470 20.21 12.55 27.11
N ASP A 471 18.92 12.88 27.05
CA ASP A 471 17.88 11.93 26.63
C ASP A 471 18.09 11.52 25.15
N PHE A 472 17.99 10.22 24.90
CA PHE A 472 18.00 9.67 23.54
C PHE A 472 16.98 8.54 23.41
N ILE A 473 15.99 8.79 22.55
CA ILE A 473 14.89 7.86 22.26
C ILE A 473 15.23 7.08 20.99
N ARG A 474 15.19 5.75 21.10
CA ARG A 474 15.47 4.82 20.01
C ARG A 474 14.38 4.89 18.93
N ALA A 475 14.77 4.73 17.67
CA ALA A 475 13.85 4.84 16.54
C ALA A 475 12.84 3.68 16.52
N VAL A 476 11.57 3.96 16.23
CA VAL A 476 10.51 2.93 16.13
C VAL A 476 10.92 1.86 15.13
N TYR A 477 10.56 0.61 15.43
CA TYR A 477 10.95 -0.57 14.69
C TYR A 477 9.77 -1.49 14.42
N LYS A 478 9.87 -2.29 13.35
CA LYS A 478 8.85 -3.27 13.01
C LYS A 478 8.75 -4.36 14.08
N CYS A 479 7.54 -4.61 14.58
CA CYS A 479 7.25 -5.73 15.48
C CYS A 479 7.74 -7.05 14.87
N SER A 480 8.73 -7.67 15.49
CA SER A 480 9.22 -8.99 15.11
C SER A 480 9.50 -9.82 16.37
N ASN A 481 9.37 -11.15 16.27
CA ASN A 481 9.79 -12.04 17.34
C ASN A 481 11.23 -11.70 17.75
N LYS A 482 11.55 -11.77 19.05
CA LYS A 482 12.86 -11.43 19.65
C LYS A 482 14.08 -12.14 19.03
N THR A 483 13.87 -13.03 18.07
CA THR A 483 14.87 -13.79 17.32
C THR A 483 15.37 -13.11 16.04
N LYS A 484 14.74 -12.03 15.57
CA LYS A 484 15.19 -11.27 14.38
C LYS A 484 15.77 -9.90 14.76
N PRO A 485 16.79 -9.37 14.03
CA PRO A 485 17.37 -8.06 14.28
C PRO A 485 16.35 -6.91 14.22
N ARG A 486 16.63 -5.80 14.93
CA ARG A 486 15.76 -4.60 14.93
C ARG A 486 15.85 -3.89 13.58
N ILE A 487 14.69 -3.66 12.98
CA ILE A 487 14.55 -2.99 11.69
C ILE A 487 13.69 -1.74 11.87
N GLN A 488 14.30 -0.57 11.68
CA GLN A 488 13.63 0.73 11.80
C GLN A 488 12.58 0.93 10.70
N MET A 489 11.68 1.89 10.88
CA MET A 489 10.65 2.26 9.89
C MET A 489 10.90 3.65 9.31
N ASN A 490 10.51 3.86 8.06
CA ASN A 490 10.48 5.13 7.35
C ASN A 490 9.01 5.52 7.07
N GLU A 491 8.49 6.57 7.69
CA GLU A 491 7.12 7.04 7.47
C GLU A 491 6.95 7.93 6.23
N ALA A 492 8.03 8.37 5.61
CA ALA A 492 7.98 9.11 4.36
C ALA A 492 7.89 8.16 3.15
N THR A 493 7.38 8.66 2.03
CA THR A 493 7.58 7.99 0.74
C THR A 493 9.08 7.99 0.43
N SER A 494 9.60 6.92 -0.18
CA SER A 494 11.04 6.90 -0.50
C SER A 494 11.38 7.85 -1.65
N PHE A 495 10.43 8.14 -2.53
CA PHE A 495 10.63 8.91 -3.74
C PHE A 495 10.89 10.40 -3.50
N LEU A 496 11.39 11.06 -4.53
CA LEU A 496 11.42 12.51 -4.62
C LEU A 496 10.12 12.97 -5.29
N ASP A 497 9.01 12.91 -4.55
CA ASP A 497 7.65 13.17 -5.06
C ASP A 497 6.97 14.37 -4.39
N ALA A 498 7.75 15.18 -3.67
CA ALA A 498 7.29 16.34 -2.91
C ALA A 498 6.27 16.01 -1.79
N SER A 499 6.39 14.83 -1.19
CA SER A 499 5.56 14.38 -0.07
C SER A 499 5.64 15.31 1.14
N MET A 500 6.76 15.98 1.38
CA MET A 500 6.88 17.02 2.41
C MET A 500 5.93 18.23 2.18
N VAL A 501 5.42 18.40 0.96
CA VAL A 501 4.40 19.41 0.62
C VAL A 501 2.99 18.81 0.64
N TYR A 502 2.82 17.61 0.08
CA TYR A 502 1.51 17.01 -0.20
C TYR A 502 1.02 15.98 0.82
N GLY A 503 1.89 15.53 1.73
CA GLY A 503 1.65 14.41 2.62
C GLY A 503 1.89 13.05 1.94
N THR A 504 1.98 12.02 2.78
CA THR A 504 2.44 10.67 2.39
C THR A 504 1.31 9.71 2.01
N ASN A 505 0.05 10.14 2.13
CA ASN A 505 -1.11 9.34 1.77
C ASN A 505 -2.28 10.22 1.30
N HIS A 506 -3.29 9.57 0.70
CA HIS A 506 -4.44 10.26 0.12
C HIS A 506 -5.30 11.03 1.14
N LEU A 507 -5.39 10.57 2.40
CA LEU A 507 -6.13 11.29 3.44
C LEU A 507 -5.42 12.60 3.80
N LEU A 508 -4.10 12.57 3.93
CA LEU A 508 -3.28 13.76 4.17
C LEU A 508 -3.35 14.73 2.97
N GLN A 509 -3.27 14.23 1.74
CA GLN A 509 -3.45 15.06 0.55
C GLN A 509 -4.78 15.81 0.56
N LYS A 510 -5.88 15.13 0.90
CA LYS A 510 -7.18 15.78 1.08
C LYS A 510 -7.19 16.80 2.22
N HIS A 511 -6.56 16.48 3.35
CA HIS A 511 -6.46 17.40 4.49
C HIS A 511 -5.75 18.70 4.13
N PHE A 512 -4.69 18.67 3.32
CA PHE A 512 -3.94 19.88 2.98
C PHE A 512 -4.58 20.74 1.89
N ARG A 513 -5.71 20.33 1.28
CA ARG A 513 -6.46 21.10 0.27
C ARG A 513 -7.50 22.01 0.91
N GLN A 514 -7.79 23.17 0.31
CA GLN A 514 -8.71 24.19 0.85
C GLN A 514 -10.08 23.60 1.23
N SER A 515 -10.57 22.65 0.44
CA SER A 515 -11.61 21.69 0.79
C SER A 515 -11.26 20.34 0.15
N GLU A 516 -11.93 19.25 0.55
CA GLU A 516 -11.62 17.89 0.07
C GLU A 516 -11.56 17.80 -1.46
N ASP A 517 -12.41 18.56 -2.16
CA ASP A 517 -12.50 18.58 -3.63
C ASP A 517 -11.85 19.81 -4.29
N ASN A 518 -11.11 20.65 -3.57
CA ASN A 518 -10.50 21.87 -4.14
C ASN A 518 -9.13 21.60 -4.75
N TYR A 519 -8.76 22.26 -5.85
CA TYR A 519 -7.44 22.09 -6.47
C TYR A 519 -6.32 22.94 -5.82
N LEU A 520 -6.66 23.80 -4.85
CA LEU A 520 -5.70 24.65 -4.13
C LEU A 520 -5.33 24.06 -2.77
N MET A 521 -4.07 24.23 -2.39
CA MET A 521 -3.55 23.96 -1.04
C MET A 521 -4.07 25.02 -0.06
N LYS A 522 -4.35 24.59 1.19
CA LYS A 522 -4.71 25.48 2.30
C LYS A 522 -3.62 26.51 2.54
N SER A 523 -4.03 27.73 2.85
CA SER A 523 -3.14 28.80 3.27
C SER A 523 -3.88 29.81 4.14
N THR A 524 -3.15 30.52 5.00
CA THR A 524 -3.70 31.52 5.91
C THR A 524 -2.93 32.84 5.83
N TRP A 525 -3.60 33.95 6.11
CA TRP A 525 -2.96 35.26 6.17
C TRP A 525 -2.52 35.57 7.60
N ALA A 526 -1.21 35.70 7.80
CA ALA A 526 -0.62 36.13 9.07
C ALA A 526 0.25 37.36 8.85
N LYS A 527 0.01 38.42 9.63
CA LYS A 527 0.73 39.72 9.54
C LYS A 527 0.86 40.24 8.10
N GLY A 528 -0.22 40.17 7.32
CA GLY A 528 -0.28 40.65 5.93
C GLY A 528 0.42 39.78 4.89
N ARG A 529 0.80 38.53 5.24
CA ARG A 529 1.48 37.60 4.33
C ARG A 529 0.81 36.23 4.34
N ASN A 530 0.92 35.51 3.23
CA ASN A 530 0.25 34.21 3.05
C ASN A 530 1.16 33.05 3.48
N PHE A 531 0.80 32.29 4.50
CA PHE A 531 1.57 31.14 5.01
C PHE A 531 0.74 29.86 4.89
N PRO A 532 1.34 28.67 5.06
CA PRO A 532 0.57 27.46 5.34
C PRO A 532 -0.30 27.67 6.58
N PRO A 533 -1.37 26.88 6.78
CA PRO A 533 -2.22 27.02 7.96
C PRO A 533 -1.40 26.94 9.25
N ILE A 534 -1.77 27.77 10.22
CA ILE A 534 -1.08 27.85 11.51
C ILE A 534 -1.97 27.17 12.55
N ILE A 535 -1.42 26.16 13.23
CA ILE A 535 -2.11 25.48 14.32
C ILE A 535 -2.11 26.41 15.54
N THR A 536 -3.27 26.95 15.90
CA THR A 536 -3.40 28.00 16.92
C THR A 536 -2.77 27.62 18.27
N SER A 537 -2.88 26.35 18.67
CA SER A 537 -2.40 25.86 19.97
C SER A 537 -0.87 25.80 20.06
N THR A 538 -0.18 25.58 18.94
CA THR A 538 1.28 25.36 18.91
C THR A 538 2.04 26.44 18.16
N GLN A 539 1.35 27.31 17.41
CA GLN A 539 1.93 28.28 16.48
C GLN A 539 2.80 27.65 15.38
N LYS A 540 2.60 26.35 15.11
CA LYS A 540 3.31 25.58 14.09
C LYS A 540 2.59 25.63 12.75
N LEU A 541 3.34 25.36 11.67
CA LEU A 541 2.76 25.21 10.33
C LEU A 541 2.15 23.81 10.16
N ASP A 542 0.95 23.75 9.58
CA ASP A 542 0.27 22.52 9.18
C ASP A 542 0.62 22.22 7.71
N THR A 543 1.56 21.30 7.49
CA THR A 543 2.10 20.97 6.16
C THR A 543 2.26 19.46 5.99
N GLY A 544 2.63 19.01 4.78
CA GLY A 544 2.88 17.61 4.44
C GLY A 544 3.90 16.88 5.32
N ASP A 545 4.76 17.61 6.03
CA ASP A 545 5.73 17.11 6.99
C ASP A 545 5.60 17.86 8.33
N ASP A 546 5.54 17.11 9.43
CA ASP A 546 5.36 17.63 10.79
C ASP A 546 6.63 18.27 11.37
N ARG A 547 7.77 18.14 10.65
CA ARG A 547 9.05 18.75 11.00
C ARG A 547 9.31 20.06 10.23
N SER A 548 8.33 20.55 9.47
CA SER A 548 8.44 21.77 8.65
C SER A 548 8.81 23.05 9.42
N ASP A 549 8.63 23.05 10.74
CA ASP A 549 8.85 24.17 11.66
C ASP A 549 10.12 24.06 12.52
N PHE A 550 10.93 23.01 12.34
CA PHE A 550 12.16 22.81 13.11
C PHE A 550 13.16 23.96 12.95
N PHE A 551 13.21 24.57 11.76
CA PHE A 551 14.02 25.76 11.49
C PHE A 551 13.27 26.72 10.57
N VAL A 552 13.36 28.02 10.84
CA VAL A 552 12.69 29.07 10.05
C VAL A 552 12.99 29.01 8.55
N GLY A 553 14.18 28.56 8.14
CA GLY A 553 14.52 28.40 6.72
C GLY A 553 13.75 27.26 6.05
N LEU A 554 13.46 26.19 6.78
CA LEU A 554 12.65 25.07 6.31
C LEU A 554 11.19 25.52 6.15
N ALA A 555 10.63 26.16 7.17
CA ALA A 555 9.29 26.75 7.13
C ALA A 555 9.12 27.73 5.95
N ALA A 556 10.18 28.48 5.62
CA ALA A 556 10.20 29.36 4.45
C ALA A 556 10.09 28.57 3.13
N LEU A 557 10.80 27.46 2.96
CA LEU A 557 10.69 26.61 1.77
C LEU A 557 9.30 25.96 1.65
N HIS A 558 8.75 25.38 2.72
CA HIS A 558 7.37 24.85 2.70
C HIS A 558 6.37 25.92 2.26
N THR A 559 6.50 27.14 2.81
CA THR A 559 5.66 28.28 2.44
C THR A 559 5.79 28.61 0.94
N ILE A 560 7.01 28.62 0.40
CA ILE A 560 7.27 28.90 -1.02
C ILE A 560 6.64 27.84 -1.92
N PHE A 561 6.81 26.56 -1.61
CA PHE A 561 6.28 25.47 -2.44
C PHE A 561 4.75 25.38 -2.41
N ILE A 562 4.11 25.66 -1.27
CA ILE A 562 2.65 25.75 -1.18
C ILE A 562 2.12 26.93 -2.01
N ARG A 563 2.77 28.10 -1.93
CA ARG A 563 2.44 29.25 -2.79
C ARG A 563 2.64 28.92 -4.27
N TYR A 564 3.71 28.20 -4.59
CA TYR A 564 4.06 27.83 -5.95
C TYR A 564 3.06 26.84 -6.56
N HIS A 565 2.62 25.82 -5.81
CA HIS A 565 1.51 24.97 -6.21
C HIS A 565 0.27 25.80 -6.55
N ASN A 566 -0.16 26.68 -5.62
CA ASN A 566 -1.35 27.49 -5.82
C ASN A 566 -1.25 28.46 -7.02
N LEU A 567 -0.05 28.92 -7.35
CA LEU A 567 0.21 29.71 -8.55
C LEU A 567 0.03 28.86 -9.82
N LEU A 568 0.70 27.70 -9.89
CA LEU A 568 0.64 26.79 -11.03
C LEU A 568 -0.78 26.24 -11.27
N ALA A 569 -1.47 25.84 -10.20
CA ALA A 569 -2.82 25.28 -10.31
C ALA A 569 -3.82 26.29 -10.88
N LYS A 570 -3.69 27.58 -10.55
CA LYS A 570 -4.52 28.65 -11.13
C LYS A 570 -4.26 28.83 -12.61
N GLU A 571 -2.99 28.79 -13.04
CA GLU A 571 -2.65 28.88 -14.46
C GLU A 571 -3.11 27.64 -15.24
N LEU A 572 -2.95 26.44 -14.70
CA LEU A 572 -3.46 25.21 -15.32
C LEU A 572 -4.98 25.22 -15.46
N ARG A 573 -5.70 25.69 -14.44
CA ARG A 573 -7.15 25.90 -14.50
C ARG A 573 -7.53 26.90 -15.59
N ARG A 574 -6.78 28.00 -15.73
CA ARG A 574 -7.04 29.03 -16.74
C ARG A 574 -6.80 28.51 -18.16
N LEU A 575 -5.75 27.70 -18.36
CA LEU A 575 -5.43 27.08 -19.64
C LEU A 575 -6.38 25.94 -20.00
N ASN A 576 -6.89 25.21 -19.00
CA ASN A 576 -7.75 24.06 -19.17
C ASN A 576 -9.08 24.20 -18.39
N PRO A 577 -10.03 25.04 -18.84
CA PRO A 577 -11.27 25.29 -18.09
C PRO A 577 -12.13 24.05 -17.85
N GLY A 578 -12.05 23.05 -18.74
CA GLY A 578 -12.83 21.81 -18.67
C GLY A 578 -12.26 20.73 -17.74
N TRP A 579 -11.07 20.93 -17.16
CA TRP A 579 -10.51 19.95 -16.22
C TRP A 579 -11.26 19.93 -14.90
N SER A 580 -11.40 18.76 -14.27
CA SER A 580 -11.93 18.66 -12.91
C SER A 580 -10.93 19.23 -11.90
N ASN A 581 -11.38 19.53 -10.68
CA ASN A 581 -10.48 19.97 -9.60
C ASN A 581 -9.41 18.92 -9.29
N GLU A 582 -9.77 17.65 -9.35
CA GLU A 582 -8.82 16.55 -9.11
C GLU A 582 -7.72 16.53 -10.16
N VAL A 583 -8.07 16.66 -11.44
CA VAL A 583 -7.07 16.68 -12.52
C VAL A 583 -6.12 17.87 -12.37
N VAL A 584 -6.64 19.07 -12.08
CA VAL A 584 -5.79 20.25 -11.86
C VAL A 584 -4.84 20.03 -10.68
N PHE A 585 -5.33 19.44 -9.58
CA PHE A 585 -4.49 19.16 -8.41
C PHE A 585 -3.37 18.17 -8.72
N GLN A 586 -3.70 17.01 -9.31
CA GLN A 586 -2.72 15.95 -9.59
C GLN A 586 -1.69 16.38 -10.65
N GLU A 587 -2.11 17.09 -11.71
CA GLU A 587 -1.18 17.63 -12.70
C GLU A 587 -0.26 18.70 -12.10
N THR A 588 -0.78 19.55 -11.22
CA THR A 588 0.06 20.52 -10.49
C THR A 588 1.06 19.80 -9.59
N ARG A 589 0.61 18.79 -8.83
CA ARG A 589 1.46 17.97 -7.95
C ARG A 589 2.59 17.32 -8.75
N LYS A 590 2.26 16.71 -9.89
CA LYS A 590 3.21 16.07 -10.81
C LYS A 590 4.29 17.05 -11.29
N ILE A 591 3.91 18.26 -11.70
CA ILE A 591 4.87 19.29 -12.13
C ILE A 591 5.77 19.72 -10.98
N VAL A 592 5.23 19.94 -9.78
CA VAL A 592 6.02 20.34 -8.61
C VAL A 592 7.00 19.23 -8.22
N GLY A 593 6.58 17.96 -8.21
CA GLY A 593 7.46 16.82 -7.99
C GLY A 593 8.60 16.77 -9.01
N ALA A 594 8.29 16.94 -10.30
CA ALA A 594 9.31 17.00 -11.35
C ALA A 594 10.31 18.15 -11.15
N ILE A 595 9.86 19.32 -10.70
CA ILE A 595 10.75 20.46 -10.39
C ILE A 595 11.67 20.13 -9.21
N VAL A 596 11.15 19.51 -8.16
CA VAL A 596 11.94 19.03 -7.02
C VAL A 596 13.02 18.04 -7.47
N GLN A 597 12.66 17.09 -8.33
CA GLN A 597 13.61 16.15 -8.93
C GLN A 597 14.68 16.87 -9.77
N VAL A 598 14.27 17.79 -10.65
CA VAL A 598 15.19 18.52 -11.53
C VAL A 598 16.20 19.33 -10.74
N ILE A 599 15.76 20.12 -9.75
CA ILE A 599 16.67 20.90 -8.89
C ILE A 599 17.64 19.96 -8.16
N THR A 600 17.13 18.84 -7.63
CA THR A 600 17.94 17.89 -6.88
C THR A 600 19.02 17.24 -7.76
N TYR A 601 18.66 16.68 -8.92
CA TYR A 601 19.62 15.99 -9.78
C TYR A 601 20.52 16.92 -10.59
N LYS A 602 20.04 18.09 -11.01
CA LYS A 602 20.80 18.98 -11.90
C LYS A 602 21.56 20.10 -11.19
N GLU A 603 21.15 20.49 -9.99
CA GLU A 603 21.75 21.62 -9.28
C GLU A 603 22.38 21.20 -7.94
N PHE A 604 21.66 20.41 -7.13
CA PHE A 604 22.14 20.02 -5.80
C PHE A 604 23.22 18.92 -5.85
N LEU A 605 22.94 17.76 -6.45
CA LEU A 605 23.86 16.63 -6.45
C LEU A 605 25.22 16.91 -7.14
N PRO A 606 25.28 17.66 -8.26
CA PRO A 606 26.56 18.03 -8.86
C PRO A 606 27.45 18.86 -7.94
N VAL A 607 26.86 19.72 -7.09
CA VAL A 607 27.59 20.51 -6.09
C VAL A 607 28.01 19.63 -4.90
N LEU A 608 27.15 18.69 -4.47
CA LEU A 608 27.46 17.78 -3.37
C LEU A 608 28.64 16.86 -3.70
N LEU A 609 28.58 16.22 -4.87
CA LEU A 609 29.51 15.16 -5.31
C LEU A 609 30.70 15.69 -6.13
N GLY A 610 30.67 16.96 -6.53
CA GLY A 610 31.73 17.60 -7.32
C GLY A 610 32.01 16.84 -8.61
N ARG A 611 33.30 16.71 -8.95
CA ARG A 611 33.74 16.07 -10.20
C ARG A 611 33.32 14.60 -10.35
N GLN A 612 33.04 13.91 -9.24
CA GLN A 612 32.64 12.50 -9.27
C GLN A 612 31.17 12.30 -9.62
N TYR A 613 30.34 13.36 -9.65
CA TYR A 613 28.91 13.26 -9.94
C TYR A 613 28.61 12.42 -11.19
N LYS A 614 29.27 12.71 -12.33
CA LYS A 614 29.02 12.00 -13.60
C LYS A 614 29.44 10.54 -13.58
N GLN A 615 30.42 10.19 -12.75
CA GLN A 615 30.90 8.81 -12.60
C GLN A 615 29.98 8.01 -11.68
N LEU A 616 29.57 8.61 -10.56
CA LEU A 616 28.76 7.94 -9.55
C LEU A 616 27.26 7.92 -9.92
N ILE A 617 26.79 8.92 -10.65
CA ILE A 617 25.42 9.06 -11.16
C ILE A 617 25.51 9.25 -12.68
N PRO A 618 25.59 8.16 -13.47
CA PRO A 618 25.70 8.24 -14.93
C PRO A 618 24.41 8.80 -15.56
N PRO A 619 24.43 9.22 -16.84
CA PRO A 619 23.22 9.68 -17.54
C PRO A 619 22.09 8.63 -17.47
N TYR A 620 20.88 9.09 -17.19
CA TYR A 620 19.70 8.24 -17.06
C TYR A 620 19.43 7.45 -18.34
N GLN A 621 19.23 6.13 -18.20
CA GLN A 621 18.99 5.20 -19.30
C GLN A 621 17.53 4.73 -19.39
N GLY A 622 16.64 5.27 -18.56
CA GLY A 622 15.26 4.81 -18.41
C GLY A 622 15.02 4.08 -17.09
N TYR A 623 13.73 3.85 -16.81
CA TYR A 623 13.27 3.17 -15.61
C TYR A 623 13.73 1.70 -15.60
N GLN A 624 14.19 1.23 -14.44
CA GLN A 624 14.67 -0.12 -14.20
C GLN A 624 13.86 -0.76 -13.08
N VAL A 625 13.01 -1.72 -13.44
CA VAL A 625 12.09 -2.37 -12.49
C VAL A 625 12.80 -3.10 -11.33
N ASP A 626 13.99 -3.64 -11.59
CA ASP A 626 14.74 -4.44 -10.60
C ASP A 626 15.47 -3.55 -9.57
N VAL A 627 15.48 -2.23 -9.79
CA VAL A 627 16.08 -1.26 -8.86
C VAL A 627 15.10 -0.96 -7.73
N ASN A 628 15.44 -1.42 -6.53
CA ASN A 628 14.70 -1.06 -5.32
C ASN A 628 14.99 0.41 -4.93
N PRO A 629 14.01 1.33 -4.96
CA PRO A 629 14.22 2.74 -4.63
C PRO A 629 14.16 3.02 -3.12
N GLY A 630 13.82 2.03 -2.29
CA GLY A 630 13.70 2.17 -0.84
C GLY A 630 14.93 2.81 -0.23
N ILE A 631 14.72 3.75 0.70
CA ILE A 631 15.82 4.46 1.36
C ILE A 631 16.67 3.46 2.14
N ILE A 632 17.99 3.49 1.92
CA ILE A 632 18.92 2.66 2.67
C ILE A 632 19.08 3.17 4.10
N ASN A 633 19.19 2.27 5.08
CA ASN A 633 19.26 2.63 6.49
C ASN A 633 20.49 3.51 6.81
N GLU A 634 21.58 3.28 6.09
CA GLU A 634 22.82 4.05 6.13
C GLU A 634 22.59 5.51 5.76
N PHE A 635 21.69 5.79 4.81
CA PHE A 635 21.35 7.12 4.34
C PHE A 635 20.71 7.96 5.45
N VAL A 636 19.67 7.41 6.08
CA VAL A 636 18.93 8.07 7.19
C VAL A 636 19.71 8.05 8.49
N GLY A 637 20.50 7.00 8.74
CA GLY A 637 21.24 6.79 9.98
C GLY A 637 22.55 7.57 10.07
N ALA A 638 23.18 7.91 8.93
CA ALA A 638 24.48 8.58 8.90
C ALA A 638 24.70 9.49 7.68
N VAL A 639 24.60 8.96 6.47
CA VAL A 639 25.25 9.53 5.28
C VAL A 639 24.67 10.89 4.85
N TYR A 640 23.36 11.11 5.00
CA TYR A 640 22.72 12.37 4.61
C TYR A 640 22.63 13.38 5.76
N ARG A 641 23.23 13.08 6.92
CA ARG A 641 23.19 13.93 8.13
C ARG A 641 24.30 14.99 8.12
N LEU A 642 24.39 15.76 7.04
CA LEU A 642 25.45 16.76 6.80
C LEU A 642 25.27 18.06 7.61
N HIS A 643 24.88 17.93 8.88
CA HIS A 643 24.52 19.04 9.76
C HIS A 643 25.68 20.02 10.04
N GLY A 644 26.93 19.66 9.74
CA GLY A 644 28.07 20.58 9.84
C GLY A 644 27.99 21.78 8.90
N MET A 645 27.14 21.71 7.87
CA MET A 645 26.86 22.80 6.93
C MET A 645 26.08 23.98 7.55
N ILE A 646 25.49 23.77 8.73
CA ILE A 646 24.66 24.77 9.41
C ILE A 646 25.53 25.94 9.91
N GLN A 647 25.12 27.16 9.58
CA GLN A 647 25.70 28.40 10.12
C GLN A 647 25.07 28.74 11.47
N GLY A 648 25.84 29.40 12.34
CA GLY A 648 25.31 29.88 13.64
C GLY A 648 24.30 31.02 13.52
N GLN A 649 24.35 31.77 12.40
CA GLN A 649 23.41 32.86 12.10
C GLN A 649 23.30 33.10 10.61
N TYR A 650 22.17 33.67 10.19
CA TYR A 650 21.86 34.05 8.82
C TYR A 650 21.43 35.52 8.77
N PRO A 651 21.99 36.36 7.89
CA PRO A 651 21.59 37.76 7.79
C PRO A 651 20.19 37.87 7.20
N LEU A 652 19.38 38.79 7.70
CA LEU A 652 18.12 39.19 7.06
C LEU A 652 18.42 40.33 6.09
N LEU A 653 18.11 40.14 4.80
CA LEU A 653 18.46 41.09 3.74
C LEU A 653 17.22 41.67 3.06
N ASN A 654 17.18 42.99 2.89
CA ASN A 654 16.11 43.65 2.15
C ASN A 654 16.21 43.42 0.63
N GLU A 655 15.32 44.02 -0.14
CA GLU A 655 15.27 43.92 -1.61
C GLU A 655 16.52 44.44 -2.34
N HIS A 656 17.35 45.24 -1.66
CA HIS A 656 18.63 45.72 -2.17
C HIS A 656 19.83 44.90 -1.66
N PHE A 657 19.58 43.70 -1.09
CA PHE A 657 20.58 42.84 -0.45
C PHE A 657 21.37 43.53 0.67
N ARG A 658 20.81 44.58 1.28
CA ARG A 658 21.40 45.24 2.45
C ARG A 658 20.90 44.57 3.72
N LYS A 659 21.83 44.37 4.65
CA LYS A 659 21.55 43.74 5.95
C LYS A 659 20.66 44.64 6.81
N ILE A 660 19.53 44.09 7.25
CA ILE A 660 18.55 44.77 8.13
C ILE A 660 18.39 44.07 9.47
N GLY A 661 19.00 42.89 9.65
CA GLY A 661 18.99 42.13 10.88
C GLY A 661 19.75 40.82 10.76
N ASP A 662 19.68 40.00 11.80
CA ASP A 662 20.25 38.65 11.86
C ASP A 662 19.24 37.67 12.45
N MET A 663 19.21 36.47 11.90
CA MET A 663 18.51 35.30 12.41
C MET A 663 19.53 34.33 12.99
N LYS A 664 19.63 34.24 14.32
CA LYS A 664 20.44 33.20 14.96
C LYS A 664 19.80 31.84 14.73
N PHE A 665 20.60 30.83 14.39
CA PHE A 665 20.07 29.48 14.15
C PHE A 665 19.34 28.92 15.38
N VAL A 666 19.93 29.07 16.57
CA VAL A 666 19.33 28.62 17.83
C VAL A 666 17.99 29.32 18.12
N SER A 667 17.89 30.62 17.84
CA SER A 667 16.64 31.38 18.04
C SER A 667 15.59 31.06 16.97
N GLY A 668 16.01 30.72 15.75
CA GLY A 668 15.13 30.28 14.68
C GLY A 668 14.75 28.80 14.74
N PHE A 669 15.13 28.10 15.81
CA PHE A 669 14.76 26.72 16.06
C PHE A 669 13.42 26.70 16.81
N THR A 670 12.38 26.12 16.20
CA THR A 670 11.01 26.02 16.75
C THR A 670 10.26 27.33 17.07
N ASP A 671 10.88 28.51 16.86
CA ASP A 671 10.21 29.82 16.94
C ASP A 671 10.11 30.47 15.56
N LEU A 672 8.87 30.57 15.06
CA LEU A 672 8.55 31.17 13.75
C LEU A 672 8.11 32.64 13.84
N SER A 673 8.15 33.26 15.02
CA SER A 673 7.63 34.62 15.25
C SER A 673 8.24 35.67 14.33
N GLU A 674 9.56 35.59 14.13
CA GLU A 674 10.31 36.47 13.25
C GLU A 674 10.03 36.14 11.78
N LEU A 675 9.85 34.87 11.39
CA LEU A 675 9.42 34.50 10.03
C LEU A 675 8.05 35.08 9.70
N PHE A 676 7.08 35.00 10.62
CA PHE A 676 5.75 35.59 10.41
C PHE A 676 5.80 37.11 10.31
N LYS A 677 6.72 37.77 11.03
CA LYS A 677 6.90 39.23 11.01
C LYS A 677 7.63 39.73 9.76
N SER A 678 8.73 39.09 9.40
CA SER A 678 9.63 39.48 8.32
C SER A 678 9.19 38.95 6.95
N GLY A 679 8.49 37.81 6.93
CA GLY A 679 8.21 37.06 5.72
C GLY A 679 9.37 36.16 5.30
N THR A 680 9.16 35.41 4.23
CA THR A 680 10.16 34.49 3.66
C THR A 680 11.33 35.21 3.02
N ASP A 681 11.08 36.39 2.44
CA ASP A 681 11.98 37.01 1.48
C ASP A 681 13.31 37.46 2.09
N TYR A 682 13.27 38.05 3.29
CA TYR A 682 14.49 38.55 3.93
C TYR A 682 15.45 37.43 4.31
N LEU A 683 14.90 36.31 4.79
CA LEU A 683 15.68 35.12 5.14
C LEU A 683 16.22 34.41 3.90
N ILE A 684 15.40 34.25 2.85
CA ILE A 684 15.81 33.58 1.62
C ILE A 684 16.93 34.36 0.91
N ARG A 685 16.85 35.69 0.83
CA ARG A 685 17.96 36.52 0.33
C ARG A 685 19.23 36.32 1.16
N GLY A 686 19.08 36.23 2.48
CA GLY A 686 20.18 35.90 3.40
C GLY A 686 20.83 34.56 3.11
N LEU A 687 20.03 33.51 2.92
CA LEU A 687 20.50 32.17 2.57
C LEU A 687 21.20 32.13 1.22
N ILE A 688 20.72 32.91 0.23
CA ILE A 688 21.35 33.05 -1.09
C ILE A 688 22.72 33.75 -0.98
N ALA A 689 22.80 34.83 -0.19
CA ALA A 689 24.01 35.66 -0.09
C ALA A 689 25.09 35.10 0.84
N THR A 690 24.77 34.12 1.68
CA THR A 690 25.69 33.56 2.68
C THR A 690 26.24 32.23 2.22
N PRO A 691 27.57 32.04 2.12
CA PRO A 691 28.16 30.73 1.83
C PRO A 691 27.78 29.69 2.89
N THR A 692 27.52 28.44 2.49
CA THR A 692 27.34 27.34 3.45
C THR A 692 28.68 26.84 3.97
N LYS A 693 28.71 26.28 5.19
CA LYS A 693 29.93 25.70 5.77
C LYS A 693 30.26 24.36 5.12
N MET A 694 31.53 23.99 5.12
CA MET A 694 31.96 22.62 4.88
C MET A 694 31.50 21.70 6.04
N PRO A 695 30.96 20.49 5.77
CA PRO A 695 30.33 19.64 6.79
C PRO A 695 31.28 19.00 7.81
N GLN A 696 32.59 18.99 7.55
CA GLN A 696 33.61 18.29 8.35
C GLN A 696 33.74 18.82 9.79
N ARG A 697 33.24 20.04 10.07
CA ARG A 697 33.40 20.72 11.38
C ARG A 697 32.13 21.41 11.87
N PHE A 698 31.82 21.22 13.14
CA PHE A 698 30.59 21.67 13.76
C PHE A 698 30.80 22.91 14.62
N ASN A 699 29.87 23.87 14.50
CA ASN A 699 29.83 25.03 15.37
C ASN A 699 29.47 24.58 16.80
N PRO A 700 30.19 25.00 17.85
CA PRO A 700 29.89 24.63 19.24
C PRO A 700 28.46 24.96 19.68
N GLN A 701 27.81 25.96 19.08
CA GLN A 701 26.40 26.27 19.34
C GLN A 701 25.46 25.09 19.02
N LEU A 702 25.80 24.24 18.06
CA LEU A 702 25.03 23.03 17.69
C LEU A 702 25.25 21.87 18.68
N LEU A 703 26.26 21.98 19.53
CA LEU A 703 26.66 20.96 20.51
C LEU A 703 26.20 21.35 21.91
N GLU A 704 26.18 22.65 22.23
CA GLU A 704 25.97 23.16 23.59
C GLU A 704 24.60 23.82 23.77
N ASN A 705 24.10 24.61 22.80
CA ASN A 705 23.00 25.55 23.03
C ASN A 705 21.62 25.07 22.53
N ILE A 706 21.57 23.97 21.79
CA ILE A 706 20.32 23.30 21.43
C ILE A 706 20.07 22.25 22.52
N PHE A 707 18.81 21.96 22.85
CA PHE A 707 18.40 20.98 23.88
C PHE A 707 19.15 19.64 23.81
N VAL A 708 19.80 19.31 22.69
CA VAL A 708 20.61 18.10 22.48
C VAL A 708 21.89 18.42 21.67
N ASP A 709 22.97 17.69 21.95
CA ASP A 709 24.16 17.64 21.08
C ASP A 709 23.85 16.87 19.79
N LEU A 710 23.67 17.61 18.68
CA LEU A 710 23.24 17.03 17.41
C LEU A 710 24.25 16.01 16.84
N VAL A 711 25.55 16.21 17.08
CA VAL A 711 26.60 15.30 16.62
C VAL A 711 26.57 14.00 17.43
N ALA A 712 26.48 14.11 18.75
CA ALA A 712 26.36 12.94 19.63
C ALA A 712 25.10 12.13 19.30
N VAL A 713 23.98 12.80 19.01
CA VAL A 713 22.73 12.17 18.57
C VAL A 713 22.92 11.44 17.24
N ASN A 714 23.62 12.01 16.26
CA ASN A 714 23.86 11.34 14.96
C ASN A 714 24.71 10.08 15.12
N ILE A 715 25.78 10.14 15.91
CA ILE A 715 26.62 8.97 16.23
C ILE A 715 25.78 7.89 16.92
N GLN A 716 25.03 8.27 17.95
CA GLN A 716 24.19 7.33 18.70
C GLN A 716 23.05 6.76 17.84
N ARG A 717 22.50 7.54 16.90
CA ARG A 717 21.49 7.07 15.93
C ARG A 717 22.07 6.02 14.98
N GLY A 718 23.30 6.19 14.50
CA GLY A 718 23.98 5.15 13.73
C GLY A 718 24.15 3.84 14.52
N ARG A 719 24.49 3.94 15.81
CA ARG A 719 24.59 2.78 16.71
C ARG A 719 23.22 2.13 16.97
N ASP A 720 22.18 2.92 17.21
CA ASP A 720 20.78 2.46 17.38
C ASP A 720 20.27 1.72 16.13
N HIS A 721 20.60 2.24 14.95
CA HIS A 721 20.27 1.64 13.66
C HIS A 721 21.11 0.38 13.35
N GLY A 722 22.14 0.10 14.16
CA GLY A 722 23.05 -1.03 13.98
C GLY A 722 23.80 -0.94 12.65
N LEU A 723 24.31 0.24 12.31
CA LEU A 723 25.16 0.42 11.13
C LEU A 723 26.50 -0.31 11.35
N ALA A 724 27.04 -0.89 10.27
CA ALA A 724 28.36 -1.51 10.28
C ALA A 724 29.49 -0.49 10.51
N SER A 725 30.72 -0.99 10.64
CA SER A 725 31.91 -0.13 10.77
C SER A 725 32.13 0.73 9.53
N TYR A 726 32.79 1.87 9.69
CA TYR A 726 33.25 2.69 8.58
C TYR A 726 34.08 1.88 7.56
N ASN A 727 34.96 0.98 8.02
CA ASN A 727 35.76 0.10 7.16
C ASN A 727 34.91 -0.84 6.27
N SER A 728 33.76 -1.30 6.75
CA SER A 728 32.85 -2.14 5.97
C SER A 728 32.27 -1.38 4.77
N TYR A 729 31.95 -0.09 4.95
CA TYR A 729 31.42 0.74 3.87
C TYR A 729 32.50 1.26 2.92
N ARG A 730 33.72 1.48 3.41
CA ARG A 730 34.88 1.73 2.54
C ARG A 730 35.04 0.62 1.51
N GLU A 731 35.07 -0.63 1.98
CA GLU A 731 35.19 -1.81 1.12
C GLU A 731 34.02 -1.92 0.12
N LEU A 732 32.78 -1.67 0.57
CA LEU A 732 31.61 -1.61 -0.30
C LEU A 732 31.76 -0.56 -1.41
N CYS A 733 32.37 0.58 -1.08
CA CYS A 733 32.66 1.67 -2.02
C CYS A 733 33.96 1.46 -2.83
N GLY A 734 34.58 0.27 -2.76
CA GLY A 734 35.81 -0.03 -3.49
C GLY A 734 37.07 0.65 -2.95
N LEU A 735 37.02 1.19 -1.73
CA LEU A 735 38.16 1.77 -1.03
C LEU A 735 38.84 0.73 -0.15
N SER A 736 40.17 0.83 0.00
CA SER A 736 40.93 -0.05 0.88
C SER A 736 40.52 0.14 2.34
N LYS A 737 40.38 -0.96 3.08
CA LYS A 737 40.23 -0.93 4.54
C LYS A 737 41.46 -0.27 5.17
N ILE A 738 41.24 0.53 6.20
CA ILE A 738 42.32 1.09 7.01
C ILE A 738 42.74 0.06 8.07
N SER A 739 44.02 -0.27 8.11
CA SER A 739 44.62 -1.18 9.09
C SER A 739 45.27 -0.45 10.27
N SER A 740 45.58 0.83 10.10
CA SER A 740 46.14 1.72 11.11
C SER A 740 45.56 3.13 10.93
N PHE A 741 45.60 3.96 11.98
CA PHE A 741 45.22 5.38 11.85
C PHE A 741 46.28 6.19 11.14
N GLU A 742 47.50 5.69 11.02
CA GLU A 742 48.58 6.31 10.25
C GLU A 742 48.33 6.15 8.74
N ASP A 743 47.79 5.00 8.32
CA ASP A 743 47.51 4.64 6.92
C ASP A 743 46.06 4.97 6.50
N TRP A 744 45.64 6.21 6.75
CA TRP A 744 44.30 6.70 6.37
C TRP A 744 44.39 7.81 5.31
N PRO A 745 44.40 7.47 4.00
CA PRO A 745 44.72 8.44 2.94
C PRO A 745 43.65 9.53 2.75
N GLU A 746 42.40 9.24 3.09
CA GLU A 746 41.28 10.19 2.96
C GLU A 746 41.20 11.19 4.11
N VAL A 747 42.01 11.07 5.17
CA VAL A 747 42.06 12.03 6.29
C VAL A 747 43.47 12.58 6.38
N LYS A 748 43.82 13.64 5.65
CA LYS A 748 45.20 14.16 5.60
C LYS A 748 45.63 14.82 6.91
N ASN A 749 44.68 15.34 7.69
CA ASN A 749 44.95 16.01 8.95
C ASN A 749 45.48 15.03 10.02
N GLN A 750 46.77 15.13 10.34
CA GLN A 750 47.42 14.27 11.32
C GLN A 750 46.77 14.35 12.72
N THR A 751 46.45 15.56 13.19
CA THR A 751 45.79 15.74 14.50
C THR A 751 44.42 15.07 14.56
N ALA A 752 43.65 15.08 13.45
CA ALA A 752 42.38 14.36 13.38
C ALA A 752 42.59 12.84 13.47
N ARG A 753 43.60 12.30 12.78
CA ARG A 753 43.96 10.87 12.86
C ARG A 753 44.41 10.47 14.26
N GLU A 754 45.26 11.26 14.91
CA GLU A 754 45.73 11.01 16.30
C GLU A 754 44.59 11.07 17.31
N LYS A 755 43.67 12.03 17.17
CA LYS A 755 42.46 12.10 18.01
C LYS A 755 41.54 10.91 17.76
N ALA A 756 41.31 10.54 16.51
CA ALA A 756 40.50 9.37 16.18
C ALA A 756 41.14 8.08 16.74
N LYS A 757 42.45 7.91 16.59
CA LYS A 757 43.24 6.82 17.19
C LYS A 757 43.01 6.71 18.69
N PHE A 758 43.14 7.82 19.40
CA PHE A 758 42.89 7.87 20.84
C PHE A 758 41.44 7.53 21.19
N LEU A 759 40.47 8.13 20.50
CA LEU A 759 39.04 7.96 20.75
C LEU A 759 38.50 6.57 20.38
N TYR A 760 39.17 5.85 19.49
CA TYR A 760 38.75 4.51 19.05
C TYR A 760 39.71 3.42 19.51
N SER A 761 40.50 3.70 20.56
CA SER A 761 41.41 2.73 21.19
C SER A 761 42.37 2.05 20.21
N ASP A 762 42.85 2.80 19.21
CA ASP A 762 43.71 2.33 18.12
C ASP A 762 43.13 1.13 17.32
N ASP A 763 41.80 0.98 17.30
CA ASP A 763 41.09 0.00 16.46
C ASP A 763 40.28 0.71 15.34
N PRO A 764 40.78 0.72 14.09
CA PRO A 764 40.08 1.31 12.96
C PRO A 764 38.72 0.67 12.62
N ASN A 765 38.46 -0.58 13.02
CA ASN A 765 37.18 -1.24 12.77
C ASN A 765 36.08 -0.81 13.75
N SER A 766 36.44 -0.07 14.81
CA SER A 766 35.48 0.45 15.78
C SER A 766 34.87 1.79 15.37
N ILE A 767 35.37 2.42 14.29
CA ILE A 767 34.94 3.74 13.82
C ILE A 767 33.48 3.69 13.33
N ASP A 768 32.63 4.54 13.92
CA ASP A 768 31.25 4.72 13.48
C ASP A 768 31.22 5.32 12.05
N LEU A 769 30.36 4.79 11.16
CA LEU A 769 30.23 5.28 9.77
C LEU A 769 30.09 6.82 9.70
N TYR A 770 29.25 7.39 10.57
CA TYR A 770 29.03 8.83 10.59
C TYR A 770 30.33 9.61 10.85
N VAL A 771 31.13 9.18 11.82
CA VAL A 771 32.37 9.86 12.19
C VAL A 771 33.40 9.70 11.10
N GLY A 772 33.63 8.47 10.63
CA GLY A 772 34.63 8.18 9.59
C GLY A 772 34.37 8.96 8.32
N GLY A 773 33.13 8.99 7.82
CA GLY A 773 32.80 9.71 6.59
C GLY A 773 32.74 11.23 6.73
N ILE A 774 32.43 11.78 7.92
CA ILE A 774 32.46 13.23 8.16
C ILE A 774 33.89 13.77 8.20
N ILE A 775 34.87 13.01 8.71
CA ILE A 775 36.25 13.50 8.83
C ILE A 775 37.10 13.30 7.59
N GLU A 776 36.58 12.59 6.58
CA GLU A 776 37.22 12.52 5.27
C GLU A 776 37.37 13.92 4.67
N ASP A 777 38.54 14.18 4.09
CA ASP A 777 38.75 15.34 3.26
C ASP A 777 37.80 15.28 2.05
N PRO A 778 37.17 16.40 1.70
CA PRO A 778 36.29 16.45 0.55
C PRO A 778 37.04 16.12 -0.74
N ILE A 779 36.36 15.46 -1.67
CA ILE A 779 36.86 15.34 -3.04
C ILE A 779 36.98 16.74 -3.66
N ASP A 780 37.93 16.92 -4.58
CA ASP A 780 38.10 18.20 -5.30
C ASP A 780 36.76 18.70 -5.89
N ASP A 781 36.41 19.95 -5.56
CA ASP A 781 35.15 20.63 -5.90
C ASP A 781 33.85 19.95 -5.38
N ALA A 782 33.96 18.99 -4.46
CA ALA A 782 32.84 18.42 -3.72
C ALA A 782 32.75 18.97 -2.29
N LEU A 783 31.68 18.65 -1.57
CA LEU A 783 31.52 19.02 -0.16
C LEU A 783 31.83 17.87 0.81
N ILE A 784 31.87 16.64 0.30
CA ILE A 784 31.99 15.41 1.09
C ILE A 784 33.12 14.52 0.58
N GLY A 785 33.62 13.65 1.45
CA GLY A 785 34.64 12.66 1.13
C GLY A 785 34.12 11.49 0.29
N PRO A 786 35.02 10.61 -0.20
CA PRO A 786 34.68 9.54 -1.13
C PRO A 786 33.70 8.50 -0.59
N THR A 787 33.74 8.15 0.69
CA THR A 787 32.80 7.15 1.24
C THR A 787 31.38 7.70 1.26
N PHE A 788 31.21 8.93 1.74
CA PHE A 788 29.89 9.58 1.73
C PHE A 788 29.42 9.93 0.32
N ALA A 789 30.33 10.28 -0.60
CA ALA A 789 29.98 10.51 -2.00
C ALA A 789 29.41 9.25 -2.67
N CYS A 790 30.09 8.10 -2.49
CA CYS A 790 29.62 6.80 -2.97
C CYS A 790 28.24 6.44 -2.42
N LEU A 791 28.04 6.50 -1.11
CA LEU A 791 26.77 6.09 -0.47
C LEU A 791 25.61 7.05 -0.79
N ASN A 792 25.86 8.36 -0.88
CA ASN A 792 24.87 9.32 -1.35
C ASN A 792 24.46 9.03 -2.79
N ALA A 793 25.44 8.87 -3.68
CA ALA A 793 25.19 8.60 -5.09
C ALA A 793 24.43 7.29 -5.29
N LEU A 794 24.77 6.24 -4.52
CA LEU A 794 24.05 4.97 -4.55
C LEU A 794 22.57 5.14 -4.21
N GLN A 795 22.23 5.91 -3.17
CA GLN A 795 20.82 6.16 -2.83
C GLN A 795 20.10 6.96 -3.92
N PHE A 796 20.68 8.06 -4.40
CA PHE A 796 20.03 8.88 -5.43
C PHE A 796 19.93 8.15 -6.77
N LEU A 797 20.90 7.31 -7.13
CA LEU A 797 20.81 6.49 -8.33
C LEU A 797 19.64 5.50 -8.23
N ARG A 798 19.45 4.86 -7.07
CA ARG A 798 18.31 3.96 -6.81
C ARG A 798 16.98 4.68 -6.91
N LEU A 799 16.90 5.90 -6.38
CA LEU A 799 15.69 6.71 -6.47
C LEU A 799 15.35 7.08 -7.90
N ARG A 800 16.32 7.49 -8.70
CA ARG A 800 16.07 7.88 -10.09
C ARG A 800 15.71 6.68 -10.97
N ASP A 801 16.47 5.59 -10.83
CA ASP A 801 16.36 4.46 -11.74
C ASP A 801 15.20 3.53 -11.34
N GLY A 802 14.78 3.53 -10.07
CA GLY A 802 13.65 2.75 -9.54
C GLY A 802 12.31 3.49 -9.39
N ASP A 803 12.21 4.73 -9.91
CA ASP A 803 10.99 5.55 -9.93
C ASP A 803 10.36 5.56 -11.35
N ARG A 804 9.06 5.25 -11.43
CA ARG A 804 8.30 4.97 -12.68
C ARG A 804 7.38 6.13 -13.02
#